data_AF-A0AAD3HNV5-F1
#
_entry.id   AF-A0AAD3HNV5-F1
#
_cell.length_a   1.000
_cell.length_b   1.000
_cell.length_c   1.000
_cell.angle_alpha   90.00
_cell.angle_beta   90.00
_cell.angle_gamma   90.00
#
_symmetry.space_group_name_H-M   'P 1'
#
loop_
_entity.id
_entity.type
_entity.pdbx_description
1 polymer ?
#
loop_
_entity_poly.entity_id
_entity_poly.type
_entity_poly.pdbx_seq_one_letter_code
_entity_poly.pdbx_strand_id
1 'polypeptide(L)'
;MALALLSRRQGRLLSRALSMAETCIGGHQPARTGAVEDAEIGPDMCSTSQQQPSQVGGSWPRGLQARFFAVNNEPTIRYVPVPEPEHDDFSTEPTAYTQLLSAIRAAKTLKRLQHLVSTYSDRFDAVHIAAAVARLPRLIKYRPDDLVDRSDVVVTPVGGLPRVRRKHGAQPKASHLEDGARLAAQLDNMLPAHVKHFFPRQAACTIWSFGELRRRGIVDAMSSLPDVMLAVSKGDMEPLRVHGHGVDFAQLLQGLAKLGHNDPDFMARLLPLLKERLGSLQQRELQMAAWALASLGYGSQKIMLSIAEQLLQTSTAFLLPSGCSSVFWAYAKADVEAPQLFDSLAASIIGQALLIAPQDVATTLWACGRLGYRNHELVAVLGDAMLRSLASASDLEVSSAVEALAVLGYEHKPLLDAVTEGILAEPLIGAEPVCIARVLFAYGKLGRRGERDVELASALAAALVRRLPIVREDTLSLACRGLIMFGYKDQEVLAAYTARAEQLLPRCNDLQLLAVLRLLGGAGHAHYQLAVASARHLQTIIIPGGRFRSASTAVEVLYHCARQGVEDPAAAEELLKFAGSHVEELRPVDAARLLVIGQVMNKQDALLTSMEEVVLRNTEELNKSSAEAALRSAQALGRSELVAALSSRLAAIETEAGAA
;
A
#
# COMPACT_ATOMS: atom_id res chain seq x y z
N MET A 1 2.20 14.66 29.66
CA MET A 1 1.94 13.52 30.59
C MET A 1 2.50 12.17 30.09
N ALA A 2 2.44 11.82 28.80
CA ALA A 2 3.07 10.60 28.27
C ALA A 2 4.62 10.64 28.27
N LEU A 3 5.23 11.80 28.01
CA LEU A 3 6.68 12.02 28.16
C LEU A 3 7.17 11.90 29.62
N ALA A 4 6.36 12.32 30.59
CA ALA A 4 6.67 12.20 32.02
C ALA A 4 6.52 10.76 32.56
N LEU A 5 5.77 9.90 31.86
CA LEU A 5 5.65 8.48 32.18
C LEU A 5 6.78 7.65 31.55
N LEU A 6 7.30 8.07 30.39
CA LEU A 6 8.48 7.48 29.76
C LEU A 6 9.78 7.79 30.52
N SER A 7 9.96 9.02 31.00
CA SER A 7 11.13 9.39 31.82
C SER A 7 11.14 8.68 33.19
N ARG A 8 9.97 8.50 33.82
CA ARG A 8 9.84 7.72 35.06
C ARG A 8 10.07 6.20 34.89
N ARG A 9 9.84 5.66 33.69
CA ARG A 9 10.08 4.23 33.39
C ARG A 9 11.57 3.95 33.12
N GLN A 10 12.24 4.85 32.41
CA GLN A 10 13.69 4.77 32.17
C GLN A 10 14.50 4.99 33.47
N GLY A 11 14.08 5.92 34.34
CA GLY A 11 14.73 6.12 35.65
C GLY A 11 14.63 4.92 36.60
N ARG A 12 13.52 4.14 36.56
CA ARG A 12 13.37 2.91 37.37
C ARG A 12 14.15 1.71 36.84
N LEU A 13 14.40 1.67 35.53
CA LEU A 13 15.23 0.64 34.91
C LEU A 13 16.73 0.88 35.18
N LEU A 14 17.17 2.15 35.18
CA LEU A 14 18.52 2.52 35.59
C LEU A 14 18.77 2.28 37.10
N SER A 15 17.79 2.60 37.95
CA SER A 15 17.87 2.31 39.39
C SER A 15 17.91 0.81 39.70
N ARG A 16 17.22 -0.04 38.92
CA ARG A 16 17.29 -1.51 39.03
C ARG A 16 18.59 -2.09 38.46
N ALA A 17 19.13 -1.50 37.40
CA ALA A 17 20.43 -1.92 36.85
C ALA A 17 21.59 -1.56 37.81
N LEU A 18 21.50 -0.40 38.49
CA LEU A 18 22.47 0.01 39.50
C LEU A 18 22.33 -0.81 40.80
N SER A 19 21.12 -1.15 41.24
CA SER A 19 20.94 -2.02 42.42
C SER A 19 21.36 -3.48 42.17
N MET A 20 21.39 -3.92 40.89
CA MET A 20 21.90 -5.25 40.51
C MET A 20 23.44 -5.27 40.38
N ALA A 21 24.07 -4.13 40.11
CA ALA A 21 25.54 -4.00 40.13
C ALA A 21 26.11 -3.91 41.55
N GLU A 22 25.36 -3.32 42.50
CA GLU A 22 25.76 -3.24 43.92
C GLU A 22 25.65 -4.58 44.67
N THR A 23 24.95 -5.58 44.13
CA THR A 23 24.86 -6.93 44.73
C THR A 23 26.02 -7.88 44.40
N CYS A 24 27.00 -7.46 43.57
CA CYS A 24 28.13 -8.31 43.18
C CYS A 24 29.47 -7.99 43.87
N ILE A 25 29.54 -7.02 44.77
CA ILE A 25 30.76 -6.79 45.59
C ILE A 25 30.35 -6.50 47.03
N GLY A 26 30.07 -7.56 47.78
CA GLY A 26 29.96 -7.51 49.23
C GLY A 26 31.29 -7.87 49.89
N GLY A 27 31.87 -6.98 50.68
CA GLY A 27 32.94 -7.33 51.60
C GLY A 27 33.76 -6.17 52.15
N HIS A 28 33.17 -5.33 53.01
CA HIS A 28 33.71 -4.85 54.31
C HIS A 28 33.24 -3.43 54.69
N GLN A 29 32.45 -3.35 55.75
CA GLN A 29 32.43 -2.23 56.71
C GLN A 29 33.70 -2.29 57.58
N PRO A 30 34.17 -1.21 58.27
CA PRO A 30 33.32 -0.27 59.03
C PRO A 30 33.79 1.21 59.19
N ALA A 31 32.91 1.98 59.86
CA ALA A 31 33.17 3.07 60.81
C ALA A 31 33.56 4.51 60.34
N ARG A 32 32.61 5.42 60.65
CA ARG A 32 32.73 6.72 61.37
C ARG A 32 33.81 7.76 61.00
N THR A 33 33.29 8.98 60.83
CA THR A 33 33.80 10.31 61.26
C THR A 33 35.07 10.86 60.60
N GLY A 34 34.98 12.12 60.15
CA GLY A 34 36.14 12.97 59.92
C GLY A 34 35.99 13.87 58.71
N ALA A 35 35.96 15.17 58.97
CA ALA A 35 35.94 16.24 57.99
C ALA A 35 37.35 16.54 57.43
N VAL A 36 37.38 17.52 56.50
CA VAL A 36 38.50 18.44 56.20
C VAL A 36 39.37 18.12 54.96
N GLU A 37 39.16 18.99 53.96
CA GLU A 37 40.11 19.77 53.13
C GLU A 37 41.16 19.13 52.19
N ASP A 38 41.03 19.56 50.93
CA ASP A 38 42.00 20.28 50.08
C ASP A 38 43.16 19.61 49.32
N ALA A 39 43.35 20.24 48.14
CA ALA A 39 44.50 20.32 47.22
C ALA A 39 44.74 19.10 46.31
N GLU A 40 44.37 19.17 45.04
CA GLU A 40 45.12 19.80 43.91
C GLU A 40 46.53 19.23 43.71
N ILE A 41 46.78 18.75 42.49
CA ILE A 41 47.95 19.01 41.61
C ILE A 41 47.98 17.92 40.51
N GLY A 42 47.82 18.31 39.24
CA GLY A 42 48.13 17.49 38.05
C GLY A 42 49.62 17.55 37.69
N PRO A 43 50.05 17.41 36.42
CA PRO A 43 49.47 16.75 35.25
C PRO A 43 50.52 15.82 34.52
N ASP A 44 50.17 15.40 33.29
CA ASP A 44 51.05 15.04 32.16
C ASP A 44 51.75 13.66 32.03
N MET A 45 51.19 12.87 31.09
CA MET A 45 51.77 12.41 29.80
C MET A 45 53.26 12.03 29.67
N CYS A 46 53.54 10.77 29.28
CA CYS A 46 54.52 10.31 28.24
C CYS A 46 54.54 8.76 28.22
N SER A 47 54.07 8.06 27.17
CA SER A 47 54.71 7.74 25.87
C SER A 47 55.53 6.42 25.84
N THR A 48 55.16 5.53 24.88
CA THR A 48 56.02 4.66 24.03
C THR A 48 56.89 3.57 24.71
N SER A 49 57.19 2.38 24.17
CA SER A 49 56.88 1.62 22.94
C SER A 49 57.63 0.27 23.04
N GLN A 50 57.06 -0.81 22.47
CA GLN A 50 57.70 -1.99 21.84
C GLN A 50 58.94 -2.68 22.45
N GLN A 51 58.84 -4.00 22.64
CA GLN A 51 59.80 -5.01 22.15
C GLN A 51 59.24 -6.45 22.25
N GLN A 52 59.37 -7.23 21.16
CA GLN A 52 59.27 -8.70 21.06
C GLN A 52 60.70 -9.27 20.87
N PRO A 53 61.01 -10.60 20.77
CA PRO A 53 60.26 -11.85 21.05
C PRO A 53 61.08 -12.92 21.84
N SER A 54 60.51 -14.09 22.18
CA SER A 54 61.20 -15.42 22.11
C SER A 54 60.29 -16.60 22.51
N GLN A 55 60.45 -17.71 21.80
CA GLN A 55 59.84 -19.03 22.03
C GLN A 55 60.62 -19.84 23.07
N VAL A 56 59.94 -20.59 23.95
CA VAL A 56 60.32 -21.94 24.43
C VAL A 56 59.04 -22.70 24.82
N GLY A 57 58.99 -24.00 24.50
CA GLY A 57 57.81 -24.86 24.55
C GLY A 57 57.38 -25.37 25.94
N GLY A 58 56.25 -26.08 25.94
CA GLY A 58 55.69 -26.72 27.12
C GLY A 58 54.31 -27.31 26.82
N SER A 59 54.24 -28.63 26.69
CA SER A 59 53.05 -29.42 26.38
C SER A 59 51.94 -29.33 27.43
N TRP A 60 50.69 -29.18 27.00
CA TRP A 60 49.50 -29.39 27.84
C TRP A 60 48.82 -30.74 27.53
N PRO A 61 48.36 -31.48 28.54
CA PRO A 61 47.84 -32.84 28.38
C PRO A 61 46.43 -32.89 27.78
N ARG A 62 46.19 -33.94 26.98
CA ARG A 62 44.86 -34.34 26.50
C ARG A 62 43.99 -34.75 27.69
N GLY A 63 42.85 -34.10 27.86
CA GLY A 63 41.85 -34.55 28.81
C GLY A 63 40.84 -33.51 29.26
N LEU A 64 40.17 -32.84 28.32
CA LEU A 64 38.88 -32.19 28.61
C LEU A 64 37.96 -32.43 27.41
N GLN A 65 37.23 -33.55 27.50
CA GLN A 65 35.97 -33.72 26.81
C GLN A 65 35.12 -32.49 27.13
N ALA A 66 34.85 -31.66 26.12
CA ALA A 66 33.75 -30.72 26.17
C ALA A 66 32.47 -31.55 26.25
N ARG A 67 32.03 -31.84 27.48
CA ARG A 67 30.68 -32.33 27.75
C ARG A 67 29.73 -31.23 27.31
N PHE A 68 29.14 -31.43 26.14
CA PHE A 68 27.88 -30.81 25.76
C PHE A 68 26.88 -31.11 26.88
N PHE A 69 26.68 -30.16 27.78
CA PHE A 69 25.46 -30.13 28.56
C PHE A 69 24.37 -29.59 27.64
N ALA A 70 23.57 -30.52 27.13
CA ALA A 70 22.25 -30.22 26.64
C ALA A 70 21.46 -29.59 27.79
N VAL A 71 21.30 -28.27 27.76
CA VAL A 71 20.24 -27.60 28.49
C VAL A 71 19.12 -27.41 27.48
N ASN A 72 18.18 -28.36 27.50
CA ASN A 72 16.83 -28.17 26.99
C ASN A 72 16.21 -26.98 27.73
N ASN A 73 16.37 -25.79 27.18
CA ASN A 73 15.49 -24.66 27.44
C ASN A 73 14.80 -24.33 26.12
N GLU A 74 13.85 -25.18 25.74
CA GLU A 74 12.67 -24.65 25.06
C GLU A 74 12.16 -23.48 25.92
N PRO A 75 11.96 -22.27 25.38
CA PRO A 75 11.13 -21.30 26.05
C PRO A 75 9.70 -21.84 26.00
N THR A 76 9.36 -22.75 26.91
CA THR A 76 7.98 -23.08 27.27
C THR A 76 7.41 -21.93 28.07
N ILE A 77 7.34 -20.75 27.45
CA ILE A 77 6.28 -19.80 27.78
C ILE A 77 5.04 -20.39 27.11
N ARG A 78 4.47 -21.43 27.73
CA ARG A 78 3.04 -21.65 27.58
C ARG A 78 2.41 -20.33 28.00
N TYR A 79 1.82 -19.64 27.04
CA TYR A 79 0.86 -18.60 27.35
C TYR A 79 -0.24 -19.31 28.14
N VAL A 80 -0.12 -19.26 29.46
CA VAL A 80 -1.28 -19.44 30.32
C VAL A 80 -2.06 -18.17 30.07
N PRO A 81 -3.20 -18.20 29.36
CA PRO A 81 -4.04 -17.03 29.30
C PRO A 81 -4.34 -16.69 30.75
N VAL A 82 -3.77 -15.59 31.24
CA VAL A 82 -4.26 -14.99 32.48
C VAL A 82 -5.74 -14.74 32.17
N PRO A 83 -6.67 -15.42 32.88
CA PRO A 83 -8.08 -15.12 32.70
C PRO A 83 -8.19 -13.60 32.83
N GLU A 84 -8.88 -12.96 31.88
CA GLU A 84 -9.28 -11.57 32.12
C GLU A 84 -9.89 -11.57 33.53
N PRO A 85 -9.38 -10.78 34.49
CA PRO A 85 -9.87 -10.87 35.86
C PRO A 85 -11.39 -10.74 35.79
N GLU A 86 -12.10 -11.81 36.17
CA GLU A 86 -13.56 -11.84 36.11
C GLU A 86 -14.17 -10.85 37.11
N HIS A 87 -13.33 -10.21 37.93
CA HIS A 87 -13.65 -9.08 38.77
C HIS A 87 -12.82 -7.86 38.37
N ASP A 88 -13.50 -6.90 37.75
CA ASP A 88 -13.05 -5.52 37.68
C ASP A 88 -13.37 -4.91 39.06
N ASP A 89 -12.35 -4.74 39.90
CA ASP A 89 -12.45 -4.11 41.22
C ASP A 89 -12.91 -2.64 41.05
N PHE A 90 -14.22 -2.41 40.92
CA PHE A 90 -14.81 -1.08 40.81
C PHE A 90 -14.86 -0.42 42.20
N SER A 91 -13.76 0.21 42.63
CA SER A 91 -13.76 1.04 43.82
C SER A 91 -14.60 2.32 43.57
N THR A 92 -15.89 2.20 43.87
CA THR A 92 -16.96 3.22 43.90
C THR A 92 -17.62 3.59 42.57
N GLU A 93 -18.94 3.43 42.51
CA GLU A 93 -19.80 3.93 41.42
C GLU A 93 -19.85 5.46 41.41
N PRO A 94 -19.90 6.11 40.23
CA PRO A 94 -19.88 7.56 40.15
C PRO A 94 -21.19 8.14 40.71
N THR A 95 -21.08 8.99 41.72
CA THR A 95 -22.23 9.67 42.34
C THR A 95 -22.36 11.12 41.87
N ALA A 96 -21.24 11.73 41.44
CA ALA A 96 -21.17 13.12 40.98
C ALA A 96 -20.82 13.24 39.48
N TYR A 97 -21.17 14.38 38.87
CA TYR A 97 -20.86 14.74 37.48
C TYR A 97 -19.41 14.46 37.08
N THR A 98 -18.44 14.98 37.86
CA THR A 98 -17.01 14.86 37.55
C THR A 98 -16.49 13.43 37.67
N GLN A 99 -17.06 12.65 38.59
CA GLN A 99 -16.75 11.24 38.76
C GLN A 99 -17.26 10.42 37.57
N LEU A 100 -18.47 10.70 37.08
CA LEU A 100 -19.03 10.02 35.90
C LEU A 100 -18.19 10.29 34.65
N LEU A 101 -17.88 11.55 34.37
CA LEU A 101 -17.02 11.91 33.24
C LEU A 101 -15.62 11.27 33.34
N SER A 102 -15.03 11.24 34.53
CA SER A 102 -13.74 10.58 34.78
C SER A 102 -13.84 9.06 34.52
N ALA A 103 -14.90 8.42 35.02
CA ALA A 103 -15.14 6.99 34.85
C ALA A 103 -15.28 6.61 33.37
N ILE A 104 -16.03 7.40 32.58
CA ILE A 104 -16.17 7.20 31.12
C ILE A 104 -14.79 7.28 30.44
N ARG A 105 -14.02 8.34 30.72
CA ARG A 105 -12.70 8.54 30.10
C ARG A 105 -11.68 7.46 30.49
N ALA A 106 -11.78 6.93 31.71
CA ALA A 106 -10.89 5.94 32.28
C ALA A 106 -11.28 4.49 31.96
N ALA A 107 -12.50 4.24 31.45
CA ALA A 107 -13.00 2.88 31.16
C ALA A 107 -11.99 2.05 30.37
N LYS A 108 -11.61 0.87 30.84
CA LYS A 108 -10.56 0.02 30.21
C LYS A 108 -11.12 -1.11 29.34
N THR A 109 -12.41 -1.39 29.47
CA THR A 109 -13.11 -2.51 28.84
C THR A 109 -14.40 -2.01 28.18
N LEU A 110 -14.82 -2.71 27.11
CA LEU A 110 -16.08 -2.42 26.43
C LEU A 110 -17.27 -2.60 27.38
N LYS A 111 -17.26 -3.68 28.18
CA LYS A 111 -18.26 -3.96 29.23
C LYS A 111 -18.40 -2.81 30.23
N ARG A 112 -17.30 -2.22 30.71
CA ARG A 112 -17.39 -1.08 31.65
C ARG A 112 -18.01 0.16 30.98
N LEU A 113 -17.64 0.46 29.74
CA LEU A 113 -18.27 1.59 29.06
C LEU A 113 -19.76 1.34 28.83
N GLN A 114 -20.12 0.12 28.43
CA GLN A 114 -21.52 -0.29 28.26
C GLN A 114 -22.32 -0.13 29.56
N HIS A 115 -21.79 -0.60 30.70
CA HIS A 115 -22.42 -0.44 32.02
C HIS A 115 -22.63 1.03 32.39
N LEU A 116 -21.63 1.88 32.16
CA LEU A 116 -21.74 3.31 32.45
C LEU A 116 -22.82 3.99 31.58
N VAL A 117 -22.91 3.61 30.30
CA VAL A 117 -23.92 4.14 29.38
C VAL A 117 -25.31 3.62 29.73
N SER A 118 -25.47 2.33 30.03
CA SER A 118 -26.78 1.75 30.36
C SER A 118 -27.32 2.26 31.71
N THR A 119 -26.44 2.43 32.70
CA THR A 119 -26.85 2.73 34.08
C THR A 119 -27.06 4.22 34.34
N TYR A 120 -26.28 5.09 33.67
CA TYR A 120 -26.26 6.53 33.96
C TYR A 120 -26.65 7.40 32.75
N SER A 121 -27.24 6.81 31.70
CA SER A 121 -27.64 7.56 30.47
C SER A 121 -28.59 8.72 30.76
N ASP A 122 -29.44 8.60 31.77
CA ASP A 122 -30.34 9.65 32.27
C ASP A 122 -29.59 10.90 32.77
N ARG A 123 -28.34 10.74 33.20
CA ARG A 123 -27.48 11.81 33.70
C ARG A 123 -26.51 12.35 32.64
N PHE A 124 -26.53 11.81 31.42
CA PHE A 124 -25.61 12.25 30.38
C PHE A 124 -25.98 13.65 29.88
N ASP A 125 -24.96 14.46 29.68
CA ASP A 125 -25.05 15.71 28.93
C ASP A 125 -24.17 15.62 27.68
N ALA A 126 -24.03 16.74 26.96
CA ALA A 126 -23.20 16.83 25.75
C ALA A 126 -21.74 16.40 25.97
N VAL A 127 -21.17 16.64 27.16
CA VAL A 127 -19.77 16.31 27.45
C VAL A 127 -19.62 14.82 27.74
N HIS A 128 -20.54 14.23 28.49
CA HIS A 128 -20.53 12.79 28.80
C HIS A 128 -20.72 11.95 27.53
N ILE A 129 -21.71 12.27 26.70
CA ILE A 129 -21.97 11.51 25.48
C ILE A 129 -20.78 11.59 24.50
N ALA A 130 -20.22 12.78 24.29
CA ALA A 130 -19.04 12.94 23.45
C ALA A 130 -17.82 12.19 24.01
N ALA A 131 -17.65 12.16 25.34
CA ALA A 131 -16.58 11.39 25.97
C ALA A 131 -16.78 9.86 25.82
N ALA A 132 -18.02 9.38 25.90
CA ALA A 132 -18.34 7.96 25.69
C ALA A 132 -18.07 7.54 24.24
N VAL A 133 -18.55 8.32 23.28
CA VAL A 133 -18.28 8.13 21.85
C VAL A 133 -16.78 8.14 21.57
N ALA A 134 -16.05 9.12 22.11
CA ALA A 134 -14.60 9.23 21.94
C ALA A 134 -13.81 8.07 22.56
N ARG A 135 -14.36 7.44 23.60
CA ARG A 135 -13.72 6.31 24.27
C ARG A 135 -13.90 5.01 23.49
N LEU A 136 -15.07 4.80 22.89
CA LEU A 136 -15.47 3.54 22.26
C LEU A 136 -14.42 2.97 21.28
N PRO A 137 -13.89 3.72 20.29
CA PRO A 137 -12.88 3.18 19.37
C PRO A 137 -11.61 2.67 20.07
N ARG A 138 -11.27 3.21 21.25
CA ARG A 138 -10.06 2.81 22.00
C ARG A 138 -10.25 1.51 22.78
N LEU A 139 -11.50 1.08 22.97
CA LEU A 139 -11.86 -0.15 23.68
C LEU A 139 -12.01 -1.36 22.76
N ILE A 140 -12.16 -1.11 21.47
CA ILE A 140 -12.12 -2.15 20.44
C ILE A 140 -10.69 -2.66 20.33
N LYS A 141 -10.39 -3.69 21.13
CA LYS A 141 -9.10 -4.40 21.15
C LYS A 141 -9.06 -5.50 20.10
N TYR A 142 -7.84 -5.82 19.72
CA TYR A 142 -7.41 -6.96 18.93
C TYR A 142 -6.65 -7.91 19.86
N ARG A 143 -6.78 -9.24 19.74
CA ARG A 143 -5.74 -10.15 20.22
C ARG A 143 -4.94 -10.68 19.01
N PRO A 144 -3.62 -10.86 19.15
CA PRO A 144 -2.81 -11.57 18.16
C PRO A 144 -3.32 -13.00 17.87
N ASP A 145 -3.99 -13.64 18.83
CA ASP A 145 -4.58 -14.97 18.62
C ASP A 145 -5.92 -14.93 17.86
N ASP A 146 -6.54 -13.74 17.74
CA ASP A 146 -7.75 -13.51 16.95
C ASP A 146 -7.40 -13.13 15.49
N LEU A 147 -6.12 -13.30 15.10
CA LEU A 147 -5.70 -13.33 13.71
C LEU A 147 -6.30 -14.59 13.07
N VAL A 148 -7.45 -14.49 12.40
CA VAL A 148 -8.10 -15.68 11.83
C VAL A 148 -7.23 -16.23 10.71
N ASP A 149 -6.56 -17.36 10.95
CA ASP A 149 -6.13 -18.23 9.86
C ASP A 149 -7.39 -18.76 9.16
N ARG A 150 -7.52 -18.45 7.87
CA ARG A 150 -8.66 -18.83 7.03
C ARG A 150 -8.27 -19.86 5.98
N SER A 151 -7.26 -20.68 6.26
CA SER A 151 -6.95 -21.89 5.50
C SER A 151 -8.18 -22.78 5.28
N ASP A 152 -9.10 -22.87 6.26
CA ASP A 152 -10.10 -23.95 6.28
C ASP A 152 -11.60 -23.54 6.18
N VAL A 153 -11.98 -22.27 6.01
CA VAL A 153 -13.41 -21.88 6.01
C VAL A 153 -13.85 -21.22 4.70
N VAL A 154 -14.47 -22.03 3.84
CA VAL A 154 -15.29 -21.57 2.70
C VAL A 154 -16.55 -20.90 3.26
N VAL A 155 -16.55 -19.57 3.31
CA VAL A 155 -17.76 -18.79 3.62
C VAL A 155 -18.43 -18.37 2.31
N THR A 156 -19.59 -18.96 2.03
CA THR A 156 -20.50 -18.58 0.94
C THR A 156 -21.02 -17.14 1.14
N PRO A 157 -21.01 -16.26 0.12
CA PRO A 157 -21.33 -14.85 0.29
C PRO A 157 -22.82 -14.53 0.13
N VAL A 158 -23.32 -13.58 0.93
CA VAL A 158 -24.51 -12.77 0.60
C VAL A 158 -24.02 -11.52 -0.14
N GLY A 159 -24.70 -11.15 -1.23
CA GLY A 159 -24.17 -10.28 -2.30
C GLY A 159 -24.00 -8.79 -1.95
N GLY A 160 -23.11 -8.12 -2.69
CA GLY A 160 -23.21 -6.66 -2.90
C GLY A 160 -21.95 -5.80 -2.81
N LEU A 161 -20.80 -6.26 -2.30
CA LEU A 161 -19.58 -5.43 -2.22
C LEU A 161 -18.31 -6.22 -2.57
N PRO A 162 -17.37 -5.66 -3.36
CA PRO A 162 -16.08 -6.29 -3.61
C PRO A 162 -15.24 -6.30 -2.33
N ARG A 163 -14.86 -7.51 -1.89
CA ARG A 163 -13.85 -7.73 -0.86
C ARG A 163 -12.53 -7.13 -1.31
N VAL A 164 -12.11 -6.06 -0.65
CA VAL A 164 -10.70 -5.67 -0.57
C VAL A 164 -10.21 -6.20 0.77
N ARG A 165 -9.21 -7.09 0.79
CA ARG A 165 -8.41 -7.36 1.99
C ARG A 165 -7.83 -6.02 2.43
N ARG A 166 -8.53 -5.30 3.30
CA ARG A 166 -7.89 -4.27 4.12
C ARG A 166 -7.02 -5.06 5.11
N LYS A 167 -5.92 -4.51 5.62
CA LYS A 167 -5.01 -5.22 6.55
C LYS A 167 -5.77 -5.95 7.66
N HIS A 168 -5.96 -7.24 7.50
CA HIS A 168 -6.87 -8.02 8.32
C HIS A 168 -6.24 -9.36 8.58
N GLY A 169 -5.27 -9.36 9.48
CA GLY A 169 -5.15 -10.49 10.38
C GLY A 169 -6.04 -10.24 11.58
N ALA A 170 -5.90 -9.11 12.29
CA ALA A 170 -6.63 -8.96 13.55
C ALA A 170 -8.03 -8.43 13.28
N GLN A 171 -9.02 -9.33 13.32
CA GLN A 171 -10.39 -8.89 13.49
C GLN A 171 -10.54 -8.48 14.96
N PRO A 172 -11.31 -7.41 15.26
CA PRO A 172 -11.83 -7.26 16.60
C PRO A 172 -12.51 -8.58 16.96
N LYS A 173 -12.37 -9.04 18.21
CA LYS A 173 -13.13 -10.21 18.69
C LYS A 173 -14.56 -10.14 18.16
N ALA A 174 -15.12 -11.25 17.68
CA ALA A 174 -16.49 -11.24 17.13
C ALA A 174 -17.49 -10.61 18.12
N SER A 175 -17.31 -10.86 19.42
CA SER A 175 -18.06 -10.18 20.49
C SER A 175 -17.86 -8.67 20.51
N HIS A 176 -16.65 -8.15 20.29
CA HIS A 176 -16.39 -6.71 20.19
C HIS A 176 -17.00 -6.08 18.93
N LEU A 177 -17.15 -6.83 17.82
CA LEU A 177 -17.86 -6.33 16.65
C LEU A 177 -19.32 -6.10 17.00
N GLU A 178 -19.99 -7.11 17.55
CA GLU A 178 -21.42 -7.03 17.90
C GLU A 178 -21.69 -6.08 19.06
N ASP A 179 -20.99 -6.23 20.19
CA ASP A 179 -21.14 -5.37 21.37
C ASP A 179 -20.75 -3.93 21.05
N GLY A 180 -19.69 -3.75 20.26
CA GLY A 180 -19.23 -2.45 19.81
C GLY A 180 -20.25 -1.77 18.90
N ALA A 181 -20.85 -2.52 17.97
CA ALA A 181 -21.90 -2.03 17.08
C ALA A 181 -23.17 -1.66 17.87
N ARG A 182 -23.61 -2.52 18.80
CA ARG A 182 -24.76 -2.24 19.68
C ARG A 182 -24.55 -0.98 20.50
N LEU A 183 -23.39 -0.85 21.14
CA LEU A 183 -23.08 0.34 21.96
C LEU A 183 -22.93 1.60 21.09
N ALA A 184 -22.34 1.49 19.89
CA ALA A 184 -22.27 2.59 18.95
C ALA A 184 -23.67 3.07 18.52
N ALA A 185 -24.57 2.14 18.19
CA ALA A 185 -25.95 2.44 17.83
C ALA A 185 -26.73 3.09 19.00
N GLN A 186 -26.53 2.60 20.22
CA GLN A 186 -27.12 3.22 21.42
C GLN A 186 -26.65 4.67 21.58
N LEU A 187 -25.34 4.91 21.45
CA LEU A 187 -24.79 6.27 21.53
C LEU A 187 -25.27 7.15 20.38
N ASP A 188 -25.34 6.63 19.14
CA ASP A 188 -25.87 7.33 17.95
C ASP A 188 -27.30 7.81 18.18
N ASN A 189 -28.17 6.94 18.73
CA ASN A 189 -29.56 7.27 19.04
C ASN A 189 -29.71 8.33 20.15
N MET A 190 -28.74 8.43 21.07
CA MET A 190 -28.76 9.44 22.12
C MET A 190 -28.30 10.81 21.62
N LEU A 191 -27.44 10.88 20.59
CA LEU A 191 -26.81 12.12 20.15
C LEU A 191 -27.80 13.27 19.85
N PRO A 192 -28.90 13.08 19.09
CA PRO A 192 -29.81 14.17 18.75
C PRO A 192 -30.37 14.94 19.95
N ALA A 193 -30.54 14.29 21.11
CA ALA A 193 -31.02 14.95 22.33
C ALA A 193 -29.98 15.91 22.96
N HIS A 194 -28.69 15.69 22.68
CA HIS A 194 -27.58 16.40 23.31
C HIS A 194 -26.82 17.36 22.38
N VAL A 195 -26.92 17.20 21.04
CA VAL A 195 -26.13 17.99 20.07
C VAL A 195 -26.33 19.50 20.17
N LYS A 196 -27.49 19.96 20.66
CA LYS A 196 -27.78 21.40 20.82
C LYS A 196 -26.78 22.13 21.73
N HIS A 197 -26.10 21.41 22.61
CA HIS A 197 -25.09 21.93 23.53
C HIS A 197 -23.65 21.54 23.14
N PHE A 198 -23.43 21.03 21.92
CA PHE A 198 -22.09 20.71 21.45
C PHE A 198 -21.32 21.98 21.10
N PHE A 199 -20.06 22.02 21.53
CA PHE A 199 -19.05 22.89 20.95
C PHE A 199 -18.34 22.16 19.79
N PRO A 200 -17.56 22.87 18.95
CA PRO A 200 -16.85 22.25 17.83
C PRO A 200 -16.01 21.04 18.23
N ARG A 201 -15.39 21.08 19.41
CA ARG A 201 -14.60 19.97 19.95
C ARG A 201 -15.40 18.67 20.09
N GLN A 202 -16.60 18.74 20.67
CA GLN A 202 -17.46 17.58 20.88
C GLN A 202 -17.95 17.03 19.54
N ALA A 203 -18.36 17.91 18.62
CA ALA A 203 -18.82 17.50 17.30
C ALA A 203 -17.69 16.84 16.49
N ALA A 204 -16.53 17.48 16.38
CA ALA A 204 -15.37 16.95 15.67
C ALA A 204 -14.91 15.61 16.24
N CYS A 205 -14.83 15.48 17.57
CA CYS A 205 -14.43 14.24 18.22
C CYS A 205 -15.45 13.11 18.02
N THR A 206 -16.75 13.43 18.03
CA THR A 206 -17.83 12.48 17.76
C THR A 206 -17.74 11.95 16.32
N ILE A 207 -17.67 12.86 15.34
CA ILE A 207 -17.56 12.51 13.91
C ILE A 207 -16.28 11.71 13.64
N TRP A 208 -15.15 12.11 14.22
CA TRP A 208 -13.89 11.37 14.13
C TRP A 208 -14.01 9.94 14.67
N SER A 209 -14.71 9.76 15.80
CA SER A 209 -14.85 8.47 16.46
C SER A 209 -15.73 7.53 15.65
N PHE A 210 -16.87 8.00 15.14
CA PHE A 210 -17.71 7.21 14.23
C PHE A 210 -16.98 6.87 12.92
N GLY A 211 -16.19 7.79 12.37
CA GLY A 211 -15.31 7.50 11.25
C GLY A 211 -14.30 6.38 11.57
N GLU A 212 -13.70 6.38 12.76
CA GLU A 212 -12.79 5.32 13.19
C GLU A 212 -13.51 3.97 13.40
N LEU A 213 -14.73 3.97 13.92
CA LEU A 213 -15.56 2.77 14.03
C LEU A 213 -15.91 2.20 12.66
N ARG A 214 -16.29 3.05 11.70
CA ARG A 214 -16.57 2.63 10.32
C ARG A 214 -15.34 2.06 9.63
N ARG A 215 -14.18 2.70 9.82
CA ARG A 215 -12.90 2.19 9.30
C ARG A 215 -12.59 0.78 9.81
N ARG A 216 -13.01 0.47 11.04
CA ARG A 216 -12.84 -0.85 11.69
C ARG A 216 -13.98 -1.84 11.39
N GLY A 217 -15.01 -1.44 10.63
CA GLY A 217 -16.16 -2.29 10.32
C GLY A 217 -17.11 -2.52 11.49
N ILE A 218 -17.11 -1.63 12.49
CA ILE A 218 -18.04 -1.70 13.63
C ILE A 218 -19.41 -1.09 13.27
N VAL A 219 -19.40 -0.06 12.43
CA VAL A 219 -20.62 0.62 11.95
C VAL A 219 -20.49 0.87 10.45
N ASP A 220 -21.60 0.91 9.74
CA ASP A 220 -21.61 1.25 8.31
C ASP A 220 -21.75 2.75 8.07
N ALA A 221 -22.52 3.42 8.94
CA ALA A 221 -22.84 4.84 8.88
C ALA A 221 -23.03 5.43 10.29
N MET A 222 -23.25 6.75 10.34
CA MET A 222 -23.64 7.50 11.54
C MET A 222 -24.96 8.19 11.24
N SER A 223 -26.03 7.76 11.90
CA SER A 223 -27.40 8.23 11.60
C SER A 223 -27.60 9.66 12.06
N SER A 224 -27.02 10.02 13.21
CA SER A 224 -27.08 11.38 13.76
C SER A 224 -26.08 12.35 13.12
N LEU A 225 -25.42 11.99 12.02
CA LEU A 225 -24.41 12.86 11.39
C LEU A 225 -24.97 14.24 11.01
N PRO A 226 -26.17 14.38 10.40
CA PRO A 226 -26.73 15.70 10.09
C PRO A 226 -26.91 16.58 11.34
N ASP A 227 -27.40 16.00 12.44
CA ASP A 227 -27.61 16.70 13.71
C ASP A 227 -26.29 17.20 14.32
N VAL A 228 -25.26 16.35 14.30
CA VAL A 228 -23.92 16.70 14.81
C VAL A 228 -23.23 17.73 13.91
N MET A 229 -23.46 17.66 12.59
CA MET A 229 -22.95 18.65 11.64
C MET A 229 -23.58 20.03 11.86
N LEU A 230 -24.85 20.11 12.25
CA LEU A 230 -25.50 21.39 12.57
C LEU A 230 -24.82 22.13 13.73
N ALA A 231 -24.25 21.39 14.69
CA ALA A 231 -23.51 21.98 15.82
C ALA A 231 -22.26 22.77 15.38
N VAL A 232 -21.72 22.47 14.20
CA VAL A 232 -20.54 23.16 13.63
C VAL A 232 -20.87 24.07 12.46
N SER A 233 -21.99 23.86 11.77
CA SER A 233 -22.34 24.61 10.55
C SER A 233 -23.36 25.74 10.74
N LYS A 234 -24.06 25.82 11.88
CA LYS A 234 -25.06 26.86 12.13
C LYS A 234 -24.50 28.28 11.99
N GLY A 235 -25.34 29.22 11.55
CA GLY A 235 -24.96 30.62 11.39
C GLY A 235 -23.79 30.81 10.42
N ASP A 236 -23.77 30.05 9.32
CA ASP A 236 -22.65 30.02 8.38
C ASP A 236 -21.33 29.64 9.07
N MET A 237 -21.24 28.48 9.71
CA MET A 237 -20.01 28.02 10.39
C MET A 237 -19.57 28.88 11.60
N GLU A 238 -20.44 29.71 12.17
CA GLU A 238 -20.13 30.58 13.31
C GLU A 238 -19.47 29.84 14.49
N PRO A 239 -19.93 28.65 14.92
CA PRO A 239 -19.27 27.92 16.01
C PRO A 239 -17.81 27.57 15.71
N LEU A 240 -17.51 27.16 14.48
CA LEU A 240 -16.14 26.85 14.07
C LEU A 240 -15.27 28.10 13.94
N ARG A 241 -15.83 29.22 13.46
CA ARG A 241 -15.10 30.50 13.37
C ARG A 241 -14.67 31.00 14.74
N VAL A 242 -15.60 31.02 15.69
CA VAL A 242 -15.41 31.65 17.00
C VAL A 242 -14.74 30.71 18.01
N HIS A 243 -15.13 29.44 18.03
CA HIS A 243 -14.73 28.48 19.08
C HIS A 243 -13.92 27.28 18.54
N GLY A 244 -13.72 27.18 17.23
CA GLY A 244 -12.98 26.07 16.63
C GLY A 244 -11.47 26.19 16.82
N HIS A 245 -10.85 25.16 17.39
CA HIS A 245 -9.40 25.02 17.45
C HIS A 245 -8.88 24.19 16.26
N GLY A 246 -7.60 24.35 15.89
CA GLY A 246 -7.00 23.65 14.74
C GLY A 246 -7.22 22.13 14.73
N VAL A 247 -7.09 21.49 15.90
CA VAL A 247 -7.37 20.07 16.10
C VAL A 247 -8.81 19.66 15.76
N ASP A 248 -9.79 20.56 15.95
CA ASP A 248 -11.20 20.28 15.69
C ASP A 248 -11.44 20.22 14.18
N PHE A 249 -10.81 21.10 13.39
CA PHE A 249 -10.84 21.04 11.93
C PHE A 249 -10.23 19.72 11.42
N ALA A 250 -9.07 19.34 11.94
CA ALA A 250 -8.39 18.10 11.53
C ALA A 250 -9.21 16.84 11.87
N GLN A 251 -9.81 16.78 13.07
CA GLN A 251 -10.65 15.67 13.49
C GLN A 251 -11.95 15.60 12.70
N LEU A 252 -12.59 16.75 12.46
CA LEU A 252 -13.81 16.86 11.67
C LEU A 252 -13.56 16.33 10.25
N LEU A 253 -12.56 16.87 9.55
CA LEU A 253 -12.20 16.46 8.19
C LEU A 253 -11.88 14.97 8.11
N GLN A 254 -11.02 14.46 9.00
CA GLN A 254 -10.65 13.05 8.99
C GLN A 254 -11.84 12.15 9.32
N GLY A 255 -12.73 12.57 10.22
CA GLY A 255 -13.96 11.86 10.55
C GLY A 255 -14.88 11.75 9.35
N LEU A 256 -15.16 12.87 8.67
CA LEU A 256 -15.98 12.89 7.45
C LEU A 256 -15.39 12.04 6.34
N ALA A 257 -14.07 12.14 6.10
CA ALA A 257 -13.36 11.30 5.14
C ALA A 257 -13.51 9.81 5.45
N LYS A 258 -13.34 9.40 6.72
CA LYS A 258 -13.52 7.99 7.13
C LYS A 258 -14.97 7.53 7.09
N LEU A 259 -15.93 8.43 7.32
CA LEU A 259 -17.36 8.19 7.15
C LEU A 259 -17.76 8.10 5.66
N GLY A 260 -16.91 8.55 4.75
CA GLY A 260 -17.25 8.66 3.33
C GLY A 260 -18.29 9.74 3.06
N HIS A 261 -18.42 10.72 3.96
CA HIS A 261 -19.34 11.84 3.81
C HIS A 261 -18.62 12.98 3.07
N ASN A 262 -19.08 13.28 1.87
CA ASN A 262 -18.55 14.34 1.02
C ASN A 262 -19.66 15.32 0.67
N ASP A 263 -19.66 16.49 1.33
CA ASP A 263 -20.60 17.59 1.10
C ASP A 263 -19.83 18.79 0.50
N PRO A 264 -20.03 19.09 -0.80
CA PRO A 264 -19.35 20.19 -1.48
C PRO A 264 -19.61 21.57 -0.88
N ASP A 265 -20.84 21.85 -0.44
CA ASP A 265 -21.22 23.16 0.09
C ASP A 265 -20.59 23.39 1.47
N PHE A 266 -20.59 22.34 2.30
CA PHE A 266 -19.89 22.38 3.58
C PHE A 266 -18.39 22.57 3.40
N MET A 267 -17.78 21.84 2.46
CA MET A 267 -16.34 21.94 2.18
C MET A 267 -15.96 23.31 1.62
N ALA A 268 -16.78 23.92 0.76
CA ALA A 268 -16.55 25.27 0.24
C ALA A 268 -16.47 26.32 1.35
N ARG A 269 -17.28 26.17 2.42
CA ARG A 269 -17.25 27.05 3.60
C ARG A 269 -16.13 26.70 4.59
N LEU A 270 -15.78 25.42 4.73
CA LEU A 270 -14.77 24.96 5.70
C LEU A 270 -13.33 25.27 5.26
N LEU A 271 -13.03 25.15 3.97
CA LEU A 271 -11.65 25.26 3.45
C LEU A 271 -11.00 26.64 3.71
N PRO A 272 -11.68 27.80 3.53
CA PRO A 272 -11.14 29.10 3.91
C PRO A 272 -10.77 29.17 5.40
N LEU A 273 -11.65 28.67 6.28
CA LEU A 273 -11.43 28.66 7.72
C LEU A 273 -10.27 27.75 8.13
N LEU A 274 -10.16 26.56 7.52
CA LEU A 274 -9.00 25.69 7.73
C LEU A 274 -7.72 26.42 7.36
N LYS A 275 -7.71 27.11 6.20
CA LYS A 275 -6.53 27.83 5.72
C LYS A 275 -6.06 28.89 6.71
N GLU A 276 -6.99 29.66 7.29
CA GLU A 276 -6.68 30.65 8.34
C GLU A 276 -6.14 30.02 9.62
N ARG A 277 -6.43 28.75 9.87
CA ARG A 277 -6.03 28.03 11.09
C ARG A 277 -4.80 27.15 10.90
N LEU A 278 -4.27 26.97 9.69
CA LEU A 278 -3.14 26.07 9.40
C LEU A 278 -1.93 26.29 10.33
N GLY A 279 -1.59 27.55 10.62
CA GLY A 279 -0.47 27.88 11.54
C GLY A 279 -0.69 27.49 13.00
N SER A 280 -1.90 27.10 13.39
CA SER A 280 -2.22 26.59 14.73
C SER A 280 -2.23 25.06 14.83
N LEU A 281 -2.15 24.35 13.69
CA LEU A 281 -2.20 22.90 13.67
C LEU A 281 -0.83 22.31 13.99
N GLN A 282 -0.82 21.30 14.84
CA GLN A 282 0.37 20.48 15.09
C GLN A 282 0.64 19.52 13.91
N GLN A 283 1.82 18.94 13.85
CA GLN A 283 2.28 18.02 12.79
C GLN A 283 1.26 16.90 12.54
N ARG A 284 0.76 16.28 13.61
CA ARG A 284 -0.27 15.24 13.52
C ARG A 284 -1.57 15.75 12.91
N GLU A 285 -1.98 16.96 13.25
CA GLU A 285 -3.22 17.57 12.75
C GLU A 285 -3.08 17.98 11.28
N LEU A 286 -1.92 18.50 10.89
CA LEU A 286 -1.55 18.77 9.50
C LEU A 286 -1.57 17.48 8.65
N GLN A 287 -1.00 16.39 9.16
CA GLN A 287 -1.06 15.08 8.52
C GLN A 287 -2.51 14.59 8.36
N MET A 288 -3.33 14.71 9.42
CA MET A 288 -4.75 14.34 9.38
C MET A 288 -5.52 15.14 8.33
N ALA A 289 -5.29 16.46 8.26
CA ALA A 289 -5.91 17.35 7.28
C ALA A 289 -5.49 16.99 5.85
N ALA A 290 -4.19 16.82 5.59
CA ALA A 290 -3.68 16.42 4.27
C ALA A 290 -4.32 15.10 3.80
N TRP A 291 -4.33 14.07 4.66
CA TRP A 291 -4.93 12.78 4.34
C TRP A 291 -6.43 12.90 4.05
N ALA A 292 -7.17 13.66 4.86
CA ALA A 292 -8.61 13.83 4.71
C ALA A 292 -8.95 14.58 3.41
N LEU A 293 -8.24 15.68 3.13
CA LEU A 293 -8.43 16.47 1.91
C LEU A 293 -8.15 15.64 0.65
N ALA A 294 -7.05 14.89 0.63
CA ALA A 294 -6.74 14.00 -0.49
C ALA A 294 -7.78 12.87 -0.63
N SER A 295 -8.26 12.31 0.48
CA SER A 295 -9.28 11.24 0.48
C SER A 295 -10.65 11.72 -0.02
N LEU A 296 -11.03 12.96 0.31
CA LEU A 296 -12.29 13.57 -0.09
C LEU A 296 -12.24 14.25 -1.47
N GLY A 297 -11.06 14.36 -2.09
CA GLY A 297 -10.88 15.01 -3.39
C GLY A 297 -10.72 16.54 -3.34
N TYR A 298 -10.42 17.12 -2.18
CA TYR A 298 -10.18 18.56 -1.99
C TYR A 298 -8.69 18.92 -1.79
N GLY A 299 -7.78 17.98 -2.08
CA GLY A 299 -6.33 18.18 -2.02
C GLY A 299 -5.78 19.04 -3.17
N SER A 300 -6.27 20.28 -3.33
CA SER A 300 -5.74 21.18 -4.37
C SER A 300 -4.27 21.53 -4.10
N GLN A 301 -3.51 21.78 -5.18
CA GLN A 301 -2.09 22.16 -5.08
C GLN A 301 -1.86 23.31 -4.08
N LYS A 302 -2.71 24.34 -4.11
CA LYS A 302 -2.59 25.51 -3.21
C LYS A 302 -2.67 25.14 -1.73
N ILE A 303 -3.67 24.36 -1.31
CA ILE A 303 -3.83 24.01 0.11
C ILE A 303 -2.81 22.97 0.56
N MET A 304 -2.47 22.02 -0.32
CA MET A 304 -1.44 21.02 -0.05
C MET A 304 -0.08 21.69 0.16
N LEU A 305 0.32 22.63 -0.70
CA LEU A 305 1.57 23.38 -0.51
C LEU A 305 1.58 24.23 0.77
N SER A 306 0.45 24.83 1.16
CA SER A 306 0.35 25.51 2.46
C SER A 306 0.52 24.53 3.64
N ILE A 307 -0.01 23.30 3.55
CA ILE A 307 0.22 22.27 4.56
C ILE A 307 1.69 21.82 4.58
N ALA A 308 2.32 21.71 3.41
CA ALA A 308 3.75 21.35 3.28
C ALA A 308 4.64 22.36 4.02
N GLU A 309 4.39 23.65 3.79
CA GLU A 309 5.12 24.73 4.46
C GLU A 309 4.98 24.64 5.98
N GLN A 310 3.77 24.41 6.49
CA GLN A 310 3.53 24.29 7.93
C GLN A 310 4.17 23.02 8.53
N LEU A 311 4.19 21.91 7.80
CA LEU A 311 4.88 20.68 8.24
C LEU A 311 6.40 20.88 8.35
N LEU A 312 6.98 21.65 7.42
CA LEU A 312 8.39 22.02 7.46
C LEU A 312 8.69 22.96 8.64
N GLN A 313 7.86 23.99 8.86
CA GLN A 313 8.02 24.94 9.96
C GLN A 313 7.90 24.28 11.33
N THR A 314 7.01 23.29 11.47
CA THR A 314 6.80 22.57 12.73
C THR A 314 7.74 21.37 12.91
N SER A 315 8.62 21.07 11.94
CA SER A 315 9.51 19.91 11.89
C SER A 315 8.80 18.56 11.78
N THR A 316 9.08 17.84 10.70
CA THR A 316 8.55 16.49 10.45
C THR A 316 9.16 15.42 11.37
N ALA A 317 10.25 15.72 12.10
CA ALA A 317 10.90 14.78 13.01
C ALA A 317 9.98 14.32 14.16
N PHE A 318 8.92 15.08 14.46
CA PHE A 318 7.91 14.72 15.47
C PHE A 318 6.78 13.83 14.92
N LEU A 319 6.78 13.52 13.62
CA LEU A 319 5.90 12.51 13.05
C LEU A 319 6.52 11.12 13.20
N LEU A 320 5.71 10.17 13.65
CA LEU A 320 6.04 8.75 13.55
C LEU A 320 6.06 8.31 12.07
N PRO A 321 6.73 7.20 11.72
CA PRO A 321 6.76 6.69 10.34
C PRO A 321 5.38 6.54 9.69
N SER A 322 4.37 6.11 10.46
CA SER A 322 2.97 6.03 9.99
C SER A 322 2.37 7.40 9.65
N GLY A 323 2.74 8.44 10.38
CA GLY A 323 2.39 9.82 10.07
C GLY A 323 3.03 10.27 8.75
N CYS A 324 4.35 10.06 8.61
CA CYS A 324 5.07 10.41 7.39
C CYS A 324 4.52 9.66 6.16
N SER A 325 4.30 8.36 6.29
CA SER A 325 3.72 7.51 5.24
C SER A 325 2.33 8.00 4.82
N SER A 326 1.50 8.41 5.78
CA SER A 326 0.19 8.98 5.48
C SER A 326 0.27 10.33 4.74
N VAL A 327 1.30 11.14 5.01
CA VAL A 327 1.53 12.39 4.26
C VAL A 327 1.99 12.05 2.84
N PHE A 328 2.98 11.16 2.67
CA PHE A 328 3.37 10.67 1.34
C PHE A 328 2.17 10.17 0.53
N TRP A 329 1.32 9.33 1.13
CA TRP A 329 0.10 8.84 0.48
C TRP A 329 -0.84 9.98 0.08
N ALA A 330 -1.05 10.97 0.96
CA ALA A 330 -1.95 12.08 0.68
C ALA A 330 -1.49 12.91 -0.54
N TYR A 331 -0.19 13.20 -0.62
CA TYR A 331 0.38 13.96 -1.75
C TYR A 331 0.38 13.13 -3.04
N ALA A 332 0.71 11.84 -2.96
CA ALA A 332 0.60 10.92 -4.10
C ALA A 332 -0.84 10.77 -4.61
N LYS A 333 -1.81 10.75 -3.70
CA LYS A 333 -3.24 10.66 -4.04
C LYS A 333 -3.77 11.96 -4.64
N ALA A 334 -3.30 13.10 -4.14
CA ALA A 334 -3.64 14.44 -4.63
C ALA A 334 -2.88 14.83 -5.91
N ASP A 335 -1.86 14.05 -6.30
CA ASP A 335 -0.98 14.33 -7.45
C ASP A 335 -0.27 15.70 -7.31
N VAL A 336 0.22 16.00 -6.10
CA VAL A 336 0.92 17.26 -5.78
C VAL A 336 2.37 16.98 -5.41
N GLU A 337 3.29 17.62 -6.12
CA GLU A 337 4.72 17.56 -5.80
C GLU A 337 5.10 18.58 -4.71
N ALA A 338 5.87 18.11 -3.71
CA ALA A 338 6.45 18.94 -2.67
C ALA A 338 7.86 18.43 -2.28
N PRO A 339 8.87 18.59 -3.15
CA PRO A 339 10.17 17.93 -2.99
C PRO A 339 10.85 18.17 -1.63
N GLN A 340 10.85 19.41 -1.13
CA GLN A 340 11.44 19.75 0.18
C GLN A 340 10.74 19.04 1.35
N LEU A 341 9.41 18.92 1.29
CA LEU A 341 8.66 18.15 2.28
C LEU A 341 9.03 16.67 2.19
N PHE A 342 9.13 16.12 0.98
CA PHE A 342 9.45 14.71 0.77
C PHE A 342 10.84 14.36 1.33
N ASP A 343 11.84 15.22 1.14
CA ASP A 343 13.17 15.04 1.72
C ASP A 343 13.14 15.08 3.26
N SER A 344 12.37 16.00 3.84
CA SER A 344 12.20 16.11 5.29
C SER A 344 11.49 14.88 5.89
N LEU A 345 10.44 14.39 5.23
CA LEU A 345 9.73 13.17 5.60
C LEU A 345 10.63 11.93 5.45
N ALA A 346 11.42 11.85 4.38
CA ALA A 346 12.38 10.78 4.14
C ALA A 346 13.41 10.70 5.27
N ALA A 347 14.04 11.83 5.61
CA ALA A 347 14.98 11.91 6.73
C ALA A 347 14.33 11.49 8.07
N SER A 348 13.06 11.87 8.28
CA SER A 348 12.31 11.50 9.50
C SER A 348 12.02 10.00 9.58
N ILE A 349 11.73 9.35 8.45
CA ILE A 349 11.54 7.90 8.36
C ILE A 349 12.87 7.17 8.58
N ILE A 350 13.95 7.63 7.93
CA ILE A 350 15.29 7.05 8.05
C ILE A 350 15.76 7.10 9.51
N GLY A 351 15.62 8.25 10.18
CA GLY A 351 15.95 8.40 11.60
C GLY A 351 15.12 7.53 12.57
N GLN A 352 14.01 6.95 12.09
CA GLN A 352 13.11 6.09 12.86
C GLN A 352 12.98 4.68 12.25
N ALA A 353 14.02 4.19 11.55
CA ALA A 353 14.01 2.94 10.79
C ALA A 353 13.52 1.70 11.56
N LEU A 354 13.75 1.65 12.88
CA LEU A 354 13.34 0.54 13.74
C LEU A 354 11.85 0.56 14.14
N LEU A 355 11.14 1.67 13.89
CA LEU A 355 9.73 1.86 14.22
C LEU A 355 8.80 1.68 13.02
N ILE A 356 9.35 1.43 11.83
CA ILE A 356 8.59 1.35 10.58
C ILE A 356 7.81 0.02 10.55
N ALA A 357 6.49 0.09 10.37
CA ALA A 357 5.64 -1.08 10.19
C ALA A 357 5.54 -1.49 8.69
N PRO A 358 5.15 -2.73 8.36
CA PRO A 358 5.13 -3.21 6.96
C PRO A 358 4.12 -2.49 6.03
N GLN A 359 2.86 -2.23 6.45
CA GLN A 359 2.54 -0.83 6.79
C GLN A 359 3.04 0.26 5.87
N ASP A 360 3.78 1.06 6.60
CA ASP A 360 4.33 2.32 6.25
C ASP A 360 5.36 2.09 5.15
N VAL A 361 6.02 0.91 5.12
CA VAL A 361 6.86 0.51 3.98
C VAL A 361 6.07 0.47 2.68
N ALA A 362 5.07 -0.41 2.57
CA ALA A 362 4.33 -0.60 1.33
C ALA A 362 3.66 0.70 0.87
N THR A 363 3.08 1.45 1.82
CA THR A 363 2.39 2.71 1.53
C THR A 363 3.36 3.81 1.07
N THR A 364 4.52 3.94 1.73
CA THR A 364 5.52 4.95 1.35
C THR A 364 6.15 4.62 0.01
N LEU A 365 6.56 3.37 -0.23
CA LEU A 365 7.12 2.95 -1.53
C LEU A 365 6.13 3.16 -2.68
N TRP A 366 4.86 2.80 -2.47
CA TRP A 366 3.81 3.07 -3.47
C TRP A 366 3.70 4.57 -3.76
N ALA A 367 3.67 5.40 -2.72
CA ALA A 367 3.58 6.85 -2.86
C ALA A 367 4.81 7.43 -3.59
N CYS A 368 6.02 6.99 -3.24
CA CYS A 368 7.24 7.38 -3.95
C CYS A 368 7.18 7.01 -5.44
N GLY A 369 6.72 5.79 -5.77
CA GLY A 369 6.55 5.35 -7.15
C GLY A 369 5.51 6.18 -7.91
N ARG A 370 4.39 6.52 -7.28
CA ARG A 370 3.31 7.35 -7.83
C ARG A 370 3.74 8.80 -8.07
N LEU A 371 4.57 9.34 -7.19
CA LEU A 371 5.11 10.71 -7.23
C LEU A 371 6.38 10.83 -8.08
N GLY A 372 6.99 9.72 -8.51
CA GLY A 372 8.31 9.73 -9.13
C GLY A 372 9.43 10.19 -8.18
N TYR A 373 9.19 10.23 -6.86
CA TYR A 373 10.17 10.65 -5.86
C TYR A 373 11.23 9.56 -5.68
N ARG A 374 12.49 9.90 -5.97
CA ARG A 374 13.63 8.98 -5.94
C ARG A 374 14.61 9.39 -4.85
N ASN A 375 14.63 8.64 -3.76
CA ASN A 375 15.63 8.73 -2.72
C ASN A 375 16.16 7.32 -2.42
N HIS A 376 17.38 7.03 -2.86
CA HIS A 376 17.97 5.69 -2.75
C HIS A 376 18.13 5.22 -1.31
N GLU A 377 18.50 6.11 -0.39
CA GLU A 377 18.68 5.79 1.03
C GLU A 377 17.34 5.43 1.69
N LEU A 378 16.28 6.23 1.45
CA LEU A 378 14.94 5.93 1.93
C LEU A 378 14.46 4.57 1.41
N VAL A 379 14.61 4.30 0.11
CA VAL A 379 14.15 3.05 -0.50
C VAL A 379 14.92 1.85 0.06
N ALA A 380 16.23 1.97 0.31
CA ALA A 380 17.04 0.95 0.96
C ALA A 380 16.52 0.65 2.38
N VAL A 381 16.37 1.69 3.21
CA VAL A 381 15.88 1.56 4.60
C VAL A 381 14.49 0.92 4.66
N LEU A 382 13.61 1.26 3.73
CA LEU A 382 12.27 0.67 3.61
C LEU A 382 12.35 -0.81 3.22
N GLY A 383 13.23 -1.18 2.29
CA GLY A 383 13.50 -2.57 1.93
C GLY A 383 14.03 -3.40 3.11
N ASP A 384 15.00 -2.87 3.86
CA ASP A 384 15.53 -3.50 5.07
C ASP A 384 14.46 -3.64 6.17
N ALA A 385 13.59 -2.63 6.32
CA ALA A 385 12.48 -2.68 7.26
C ALA A 385 11.47 -3.77 6.87
N MET A 386 11.13 -3.90 5.59
CA MET A 386 10.27 -4.99 5.11
C MET A 386 10.92 -6.35 5.38
N LEU A 387 12.21 -6.50 5.03
CA LEU A 387 12.99 -7.74 5.24
C LEU A 387 12.95 -8.19 6.72
N ARG A 388 13.23 -7.28 7.66
CA ARG A 388 13.16 -7.57 9.10
C ARG A 388 11.77 -8.02 9.56
N SER A 389 10.73 -7.57 8.87
CA SER A 389 9.34 -7.79 9.24
C SER A 389 8.64 -8.91 8.46
N LEU A 390 9.31 -9.58 7.53
CA LEU A 390 8.72 -10.56 6.61
C LEU A 390 7.85 -11.60 7.31
N ALA A 391 8.35 -12.19 8.40
CA ALA A 391 7.62 -13.22 9.16
C ALA A 391 6.29 -12.72 9.78
N SER A 392 6.13 -11.41 9.93
CA SER A 392 4.94 -10.77 10.52
C SER A 392 4.14 -9.94 9.51
N ALA A 393 4.64 -9.77 8.29
CA ALA A 393 4.01 -9.00 7.23
C ALA A 393 3.01 -9.87 6.48
N SER A 394 1.87 -9.28 6.09
CA SER A 394 0.92 -9.97 5.22
C SER A 394 1.43 -10.02 3.77
N ASP A 395 0.98 -11.01 3.00
CA ASP A 395 1.25 -11.13 1.56
C ASP A 395 0.95 -9.84 0.80
N LEU A 396 -0.08 -9.10 1.22
CA LEU A 396 -0.47 -7.84 0.59
C LEU A 396 0.58 -6.75 0.80
N GLU A 397 1.15 -6.66 2.00
CA GLU A 397 2.21 -5.70 2.31
C GLU A 397 3.49 -6.04 1.56
N VAL A 398 3.90 -7.32 1.60
CA VAL A 398 5.11 -7.79 0.93
C VAL A 398 5.00 -7.60 -0.58
N SER A 399 3.93 -8.10 -1.20
CA SER A 399 3.73 -8.00 -2.65
C SER A 399 3.61 -6.55 -3.12
N SER A 400 2.95 -5.68 -2.34
CA SER A 400 2.84 -4.26 -2.66
C SER A 400 4.17 -3.52 -2.53
N ALA A 401 5.00 -3.86 -1.53
CA ALA A 401 6.33 -3.28 -1.40
C ALA A 401 7.23 -3.69 -2.57
N VAL A 402 7.25 -4.98 -2.91
CA VAL A 402 8.06 -5.51 -4.02
C VAL A 402 7.61 -4.97 -5.38
N GLU A 403 6.30 -4.85 -5.62
CA GLU A 403 5.76 -4.14 -6.80
C GLU A 403 6.27 -2.69 -6.85
N ALA A 404 6.19 -1.96 -5.74
CA ALA A 404 6.60 -0.57 -5.69
C ALA A 404 8.11 -0.39 -5.90
N LEU A 405 8.94 -1.28 -5.36
CA LEU A 405 10.38 -1.33 -5.65
C LEU A 405 10.64 -1.53 -7.16
N ALA A 406 9.92 -2.45 -7.79
CA ALA A 406 10.01 -2.65 -9.23
C ALA A 406 9.55 -1.43 -10.04
N VAL A 407 8.52 -0.72 -9.59
CA VAL A 407 8.08 0.55 -10.21
C VAL A 407 9.16 1.62 -10.11
N LEU A 408 9.84 1.71 -8.98
CA LEU A 408 10.96 2.62 -8.73
C LEU A 408 12.26 2.20 -9.45
N GLY A 409 12.33 0.97 -9.97
CA GLY A 409 13.53 0.40 -10.58
C GLY A 409 14.63 0.10 -9.58
N TYR A 410 14.27 -0.17 -8.31
CA TYR A 410 15.22 -0.47 -7.24
C TYR A 410 15.21 -1.97 -6.91
N GLU A 411 16.35 -2.63 -7.08
CA GLU A 411 16.51 -4.05 -6.77
C GLU A 411 17.04 -4.25 -5.35
N HIS A 412 16.15 -4.50 -4.39
CA HIS A 412 16.54 -4.86 -3.03
C HIS A 412 16.82 -6.38 -2.92
N LYS A 413 17.99 -6.82 -3.41
CA LYS A 413 18.36 -8.24 -3.55
C LYS A 413 18.04 -9.11 -2.32
N PRO A 414 18.46 -8.76 -1.08
CA PRO A 414 18.19 -9.62 0.08
C PRO A 414 16.70 -9.84 0.38
N LEU A 415 15.86 -8.84 0.07
CA LEU A 415 14.41 -8.94 0.26
C LEU A 415 13.80 -9.84 -0.82
N LEU A 416 14.21 -9.65 -2.07
CA LEU A 416 13.72 -10.46 -3.19
C LEU A 416 14.15 -11.93 -3.04
N ASP A 417 15.40 -12.19 -2.67
CA ASP A 417 15.88 -13.56 -2.47
C ASP A 417 15.10 -14.25 -1.33
N ALA A 418 14.88 -13.55 -0.21
CA ALA A 418 14.07 -14.07 0.91
C ALA A 418 12.60 -14.32 0.53
N VAL A 419 11.99 -13.46 -0.30
CA VAL A 419 10.62 -13.67 -0.81
C VAL A 419 10.56 -14.87 -1.74
N THR A 420 11.55 -15.05 -2.61
CA THR A 420 11.65 -16.22 -3.50
C THR A 420 11.76 -17.51 -2.67
N GLU A 421 12.69 -17.54 -1.70
CA GLU A 421 12.91 -18.70 -0.85
C GLU A 421 11.66 -19.05 -0.03
N GLY A 422 11.00 -18.05 0.57
CA GLY A 422 9.76 -18.26 1.33
C GLY A 422 8.62 -18.82 0.48
N ILE A 423 8.42 -18.29 -0.74
CA ILE A 423 7.35 -18.77 -1.63
C ILE A 423 7.64 -20.18 -2.17
N LEU A 424 8.89 -20.51 -2.48
CA LEU A 424 9.24 -21.83 -3.01
C LEU A 424 9.27 -22.92 -1.92
N ALA A 425 9.50 -22.55 -0.66
CA ALA A 425 9.51 -23.49 0.45
C ALA A 425 8.10 -23.98 0.85
N GLU A 426 7.05 -23.21 0.56
CA GLU A 426 5.69 -23.50 1.03
C GLU A 426 4.65 -23.48 -0.11
N PRO A 427 3.66 -24.37 -0.09
CA PRO A 427 2.58 -24.31 -1.07
C PRO A 427 1.72 -23.06 -0.85
N LEU A 428 1.44 -22.32 -1.92
CA LEU A 428 0.61 -21.11 -1.89
C LEU A 428 -0.88 -21.45 -1.67
N ILE A 429 -1.28 -21.93 -0.48
CA ILE A 429 -2.65 -22.33 -0.11
C ILE A 429 -3.36 -21.17 0.61
N GLY A 430 -3.63 -20.06 -0.09
CA GLY A 430 -4.39 -18.94 0.50
C GLY A 430 -4.00 -17.55 0.03
N ALA A 431 -2.93 -17.44 -0.73
CA ALA A 431 -2.48 -16.19 -1.33
C ALA A 431 -3.58 -15.55 -2.19
N GLU A 432 -3.77 -14.24 -2.07
CA GLU A 432 -4.67 -13.53 -2.97
C GLU A 432 -4.12 -13.50 -4.39
N PRO A 433 -4.99 -13.62 -5.41
CA PRO A 433 -4.56 -13.53 -6.80
C PRO A 433 -3.77 -12.24 -7.11
N VAL A 434 -4.15 -11.11 -6.49
CA VAL A 434 -3.45 -9.84 -6.70
C VAL A 434 -2.03 -9.86 -6.14
N CYS A 435 -1.77 -10.54 -5.02
CA CYS A 435 -0.44 -10.66 -4.45
C CYS A 435 0.47 -11.46 -5.38
N ILE A 436 -0.04 -12.58 -5.93
CA ILE A 436 0.67 -13.41 -6.92
C ILE A 436 1.05 -12.58 -8.15
N ALA A 437 0.08 -11.86 -8.71
CA ALA A 437 0.29 -11.04 -9.91
C ALA A 437 1.33 -9.93 -9.68
N ARG A 438 1.33 -9.31 -8.50
CA ARG A 438 2.29 -8.27 -8.12
C ARG A 438 3.72 -8.79 -8.04
N VAL A 439 3.93 -9.94 -7.41
CA VAL A 439 5.25 -10.57 -7.33
C VAL A 439 5.73 -10.97 -8.73
N LEU A 440 4.88 -11.61 -9.54
CA LEU A 440 5.19 -11.93 -10.94
C LEU A 440 5.62 -10.70 -11.74
N PHE A 441 4.84 -9.62 -11.66
CA PHE A 441 5.16 -8.37 -12.34
C PHE A 441 6.47 -7.77 -11.85
N ALA A 442 6.68 -7.74 -10.54
CA ALA A 442 7.84 -7.10 -9.93
C ALA A 442 9.15 -7.77 -10.36
N TYR A 443 9.23 -9.09 -10.28
CA TYR A 443 10.43 -9.84 -10.68
C TYR A 443 10.65 -9.78 -12.20
N GLY A 444 9.56 -9.84 -12.98
CA GLY A 444 9.60 -9.63 -14.43
C GLY A 444 10.25 -8.28 -14.77
N LYS A 445 9.76 -7.21 -14.13
CA LYS A 445 10.17 -5.81 -14.37
C LYS A 445 11.58 -5.50 -13.89
N LEU A 446 12.01 -6.10 -12.78
CA LEU A 446 13.38 -5.96 -12.27
C LEU A 446 14.41 -6.80 -13.05
N GLY A 447 13.98 -7.53 -14.09
CA GLY A 447 14.91 -8.34 -14.89
C GLY A 447 15.49 -9.54 -14.14
N ARG A 448 14.82 -10.00 -13.08
CA ARG A 448 15.21 -11.19 -12.31
C ARG A 448 15.01 -12.44 -13.15
N ARG A 449 16.11 -13.09 -13.54
CA ARG A 449 16.11 -14.25 -14.46
C ARG A 449 16.96 -15.41 -13.96
N GLY A 450 17.34 -15.43 -12.69
CA GLY A 450 18.02 -16.59 -12.10
C GLY A 450 17.14 -17.83 -12.16
N GLU A 451 17.74 -19.02 -12.09
CA GLU A 451 17.00 -20.30 -12.17
C GLU A 451 15.83 -20.34 -11.16
N ARG A 452 16.08 -19.93 -9.92
CA ARG A 452 15.05 -19.81 -8.88
C ARG A 452 13.96 -18.77 -9.19
N ASP A 453 14.30 -17.68 -9.88
CA ASP A 453 13.31 -16.66 -10.27
C ASP A 453 12.38 -17.20 -11.38
N VAL A 454 12.90 -18.02 -12.29
CA VAL A 454 12.13 -18.71 -13.35
C VAL A 454 11.24 -19.80 -12.73
N GLU A 455 11.76 -20.55 -11.77
CA GLU A 455 10.99 -21.51 -10.97
C GLU A 455 9.85 -20.81 -10.22
N LEU A 456 10.15 -19.70 -9.54
CA LEU A 456 9.16 -18.85 -8.86
C LEU A 456 8.08 -18.38 -9.83
N ALA A 457 8.45 -17.87 -11.01
CA ALA A 457 7.49 -17.40 -12.00
C ALA A 457 6.55 -18.54 -12.44
N SER A 458 7.09 -19.74 -12.65
CA SER A 458 6.31 -20.93 -13.02
C SER A 458 5.36 -21.36 -11.90
N ALA A 459 5.84 -21.41 -10.66
CA ALA A 459 5.04 -21.74 -9.48
C ALA A 459 3.89 -20.75 -9.27
N LEU A 460 4.16 -19.45 -9.39
CA LEU A 460 3.16 -18.39 -9.24
C LEU A 460 2.11 -18.43 -10.37
N ALA A 461 2.54 -18.67 -11.62
CA ALA A 461 1.62 -18.79 -12.75
C ALA A 461 0.66 -19.98 -12.57
N ALA A 462 1.18 -21.15 -12.21
CA ALA A 462 0.38 -22.33 -11.91
C ALA A 462 -0.55 -22.12 -10.69
N ALA A 463 -0.07 -21.42 -9.66
CA ALA A 463 -0.88 -21.07 -8.48
C ALA A 463 -2.03 -20.12 -8.82
N LEU A 464 -1.88 -19.25 -9.83
CA LEU A 464 -2.95 -18.37 -10.30
C LEU A 464 -4.02 -19.13 -11.07
N VAL A 465 -3.66 -20.16 -11.85
CA VAL A 465 -4.61 -21.01 -12.62
C VAL A 465 -5.73 -21.54 -11.73
N ARG A 466 -5.38 -22.07 -10.55
CA ARG A 466 -6.33 -22.61 -9.56
C ARG A 466 -7.32 -21.56 -9.01
N ARG A 467 -7.03 -20.27 -9.23
CA ARG A 467 -7.79 -19.13 -8.70
C ARG A 467 -8.44 -18.27 -9.79
N LEU A 468 -8.26 -18.61 -11.07
CA LEU A 468 -8.80 -17.85 -12.19
C LEU A 468 -10.31 -17.50 -12.07
N PRO A 469 -11.21 -18.35 -11.51
CA PRO A 469 -12.62 -18.00 -11.38
C PRO A 469 -12.89 -16.67 -10.62
N ILE A 470 -12.03 -16.31 -9.66
CA ILE A 470 -12.14 -15.07 -8.86
C ILE A 470 -11.18 -13.96 -9.32
N VAL A 471 -10.29 -14.24 -10.29
CA VAL A 471 -9.32 -13.27 -10.82
C VAL A 471 -10.05 -12.18 -11.61
N ARG A 472 -9.70 -10.92 -11.34
CA ARG A 472 -10.20 -9.74 -12.06
C ARG A 472 -9.30 -9.36 -13.24
N GLU A 473 -9.84 -8.55 -14.13
CA GLU A 473 -9.18 -7.97 -15.31
C GLU A 473 -7.82 -7.33 -15.01
N ASP A 474 -7.73 -6.49 -13.98
CA ASP A 474 -6.48 -5.84 -13.54
C ASP A 474 -5.42 -6.84 -13.10
N THR A 475 -5.84 -7.85 -12.33
CA THR A 475 -4.95 -8.87 -11.77
C THR A 475 -4.40 -9.78 -12.86
N LEU A 476 -5.26 -10.22 -13.78
CA LEU A 476 -4.84 -11.04 -14.91
C LEU A 476 -3.85 -10.28 -15.79
N SER A 477 -4.18 -9.03 -16.15
CA SER A 477 -3.29 -8.16 -16.92
C SER A 477 -1.93 -7.97 -16.26
N LEU A 478 -1.90 -7.71 -14.96
CA LEU A 478 -0.65 -7.52 -14.21
C LEU A 478 0.21 -8.79 -14.23
N ALA A 479 -0.39 -9.96 -14.02
CA ALA A 479 0.31 -11.24 -14.11
C ALA A 479 0.88 -11.46 -15.52
N CYS A 480 0.08 -11.21 -16.58
CA CYS A 480 0.54 -11.35 -17.96
C CYS A 480 1.72 -10.43 -18.27
N ARG A 481 1.71 -9.18 -17.79
CA ARG A 481 2.84 -8.25 -17.96
C ARG A 481 4.13 -8.78 -17.34
N GLY A 482 4.05 -9.42 -16.18
CA GLY A 482 5.20 -10.11 -15.56
C GLY A 482 5.69 -11.29 -16.40
N LEU A 483 4.76 -12.17 -16.81
CA LEU A 483 5.07 -13.37 -17.58
C LEU A 483 5.68 -13.09 -18.96
N ILE A 484 5.25 -12.01 -19.63
CA ILE A 484 5.87 -11.54 -20.88
C ILE A 484 7.36 -11.30 -20.67
N MET A 485 7.74 -10.66 -19.56
CA MET A 485 9.12 -10.31 -19.28
C MET A 485 9.98 -11.55 -19.01
N PHE A 486 9.39 -12.61 -18.46
CA PHE A 486 10.02 -13.93 -18.32
C PHE A 486 10.07 -14.75 -19.62
N GLY A 487 9.41 -14.31 -20.69
CA GLY A 487 9.28 -15.11 -21.92
C GLY A 487 8.54 -16.43 -21.66
N TYR A 488 7.53 -16.40 -20.80
CA TYR A 488 6.81 -17.59 -20.33
C TYR A 488 6.06 -18.31 -21.46
N LYS A 489 6.14 -19.66 -21.50
CA LYS A 489 5.68 -20.48 -22.64
C LYS A 489 4.86 -21.73 -22.29
N ASP A 490 4.52 -21.94 -21.02
CA ASP A 490 3.73 -23.10 -20.60
C ASP A 490 2.33 -23.07 -21.24
N GLN A 491 2.05 -24.04 -22.11
CA GLN A 491 0.84 -24.03 -22.93
C GLN A 491 -0.44 -24.29 -22.13
N GLU A 492 -0.37 -25.08 -21.05
CA GLU A 492 -1.54 -25.39 -20.23
C GLU A 492 -1.98 -24.16 -19.42
N VAL A 493 -1.01 -23.47 -18.83
CA VAL A 493 -1.25 -22.21 -18.10
C VAL A 493 -1.77 -21.13 -19.05
N LEU A 494 -1.16 -20.99 -20.23
CA LEU A 494 -1.60 -20.03 -21.23
C LEU A 494 -3.03 -20.31 -21.72
N ALA A 495 -3.40 -21.57 -21.93
CA ALA A 495 -4.78 -21.94 -22.29
C ALA A 495 -5.78 -21.53 -21.21
N ALA A 496 -5.46 -21.75 -19.92
CA ALA A 496 -6.31 -21.34 -18.82
C ALA A 496 -6.46 -19.80 -18.73
N TYR A 497 -5.38 -19.05 -18.97
CA TYR A 497 -5.40 -17.59 -19.00
C TYR A 497 -6.24 -17.07 -20.17
N THR A 498 -6.14 -17.69 -21.35
CA THR A 498 -6.98 -17.38 -22.53
C THR A 498 -8.46 -17.54 -22.18
N ALA A 499 -8.85 -18.70 -21.64
CA ALA A 499 -10.24 -18.97 -21.25
C ALA A 499 -10.77 -17.95 -20.23
N ARG A 500 -9.93 -17.54 -19.27
CA ARG A 500 -10.32 -16.50 -18.31
C ARG A 500 -10.43 -15.11 -18.96
N ALA A 501 -9.52 -14.77 -19.86
CA ALA A 501 -9.55 -13.48 -20.56
C ALA A 501 -10.82 -13.34 -21.41
N GLU A 502 -11.27 -14.41 -22.07
CA GLU A 502 -12.54 -14.42 -22.82
C GLU A 502 -13.74 -14.09 -21.93
N GLN A 503 -13.81 -14.65 -20.72
CA GLN A 503 -14.87 -14.37 -19.76
C GLN A 503 -14.84 -12.92 -19.24
N LEU A 504 -13.64 -12.34 -19.11
CA LEU A 504 -13.44 -10.99 -18.57
C LEU A 504 -13.56 -9.91 -19.65
N LEU A 505 -13.49 -10.27 -20.93
CA LEU A 505 -13.41 -9.36 -22.06
C LEU A 505 -14.41 -8.19 -22.01
N PRO A 506 -15.70 -8.35 -21.67
CA PRO A 506 -16.65 -7.23 -21.62
C PRO A 506 -16.30 -6.14 -20.58
N ARG A 507 -15.44 -6.46 -19.61
CA ARG A 507 -14.99 -5.56 -18.53
C ARG A 507 -13.57 -5.06 -18.73
N CYS A 508 -12.83 -5.64 -19.67
CA CYS A 508 -11.45 -5.25 -19.93
C CYS A 508 -11.39 -3.86 -20.57
N ASN A 509 -10.41 -3.07 -20.16
CA ASN A 509 -9.93 -1.95 -20.96
C ASN A 509 -8.88 -2.43 -21.98
N ASP A 510 -8.49 -1.52 -22.84
CA ASP A 510 -7.53 -1.69 -23.92
C ASP A 510 -6.16 -2.20 -23.44
N LEU A 511 -5.59 -1.58 -22.40
CA LEU A 511 -4.30 -1.97 -21.82
C LEU A 511 -4.34 -3.36 -21.16
N GLN A 512 -5.45 -3.71 -20.52
CA GLN A 512 -5.66 -5.01 -19.89
C GLN A 512 -5.74 -6.12 -20.93
N LEU A 513 -6.54 -5.91 -21.98
CA LEU A 513 -6.67 -6.87 -23.07
C LEU A 513 -5.32 -7.06 -23.78
N LEU A 514 -4.62 -5.97 -24.06
CA LEU A 514 -3.36 -6.01 -24.77
C LEU A 514 -2.27 -6.77 -23.99
N ALA A 515 -2.25 -6.67 -22.66
CA ALA A 515 -1.33 -7.45 -21.84
C ALA A 515 -1.50 -8.98 -22.05
N VAL A 516 -2.75 -9.44 -22.19
CA VAL A 516 -3.04 -10.85 -22.47
C VAL A 516 -2.61 -11.21 -23.89
N LEU A 517 -3.05 -10.44 -24.90
CA LEU A 517 -2.75 -10.73 -26.31
C LEU A 517 -1.24 -10.73 -26.60
N ARG A 518 -0.48 -9.83 -25.97
CA ARG A 518 0.98 -9.80 -26.05
C ARG A 518 1.63 -11.06 -25.46
N LEU A 519 1.15 -11.54 -24.32
CA LEU A 519 1.65 -12.78 -23.72
C LEU A 519 1.42 -13.96 -24.66
N LEU A 520 0.18 -14.13 -25.14
CA LEU A 520 -0.18 -15.26 -25.99
C LEU A 520 0.53 -15.20 -27.34
N GLY A 521 0.58 -14.03 -27.98
CA GLY A 521 1.28 -13.82 -29.24
C GLY A 521 2.79 -14.00 -29.12
N GLY A 522 3.41 -13.56 -28.02
CA GLY A 522 4.83 -13.75 -27.74
C GLY A 522 5.20 -15.21 -27.44
N ALA A 523 4.29 -15.96 -26.79
CA ALA A 523 4.45 -17.38 -26.53
C ALA A 523 4.12 -18.28 -27.72
N GLY A 524 3.56 -17.72 -28.81
CA GLY A 524 3.06 -18.49 -29.95
C GLY A 524 1.85 -19.36 -29.64
N HIS A 525 1.09 -19.03 -28.57
CA HIS A 525 -0.10 -19.78 -28.17
C HIS A 525 -1.26 -19.42 -29.11
N ALA A 526 -1.93 -20.43 -29.66
CA ALA A 526 -3.10 -20.23 -30.51
C ALA A 526 -4.30 -19.77 -29.67
N HIS A 527 -4.95 -18.67 -30.06
CA HIS A 527 -6.04 -18.05 -29.29
C HIS A 527 -7.11 -17.45 -30.22
N TYR A 528 -7.52 -18.21 -31.23
CA TYR A 528 -8.46 -17.76 -32.27
C TYR A 528 -9.79 -17.25 -31.70
N GLN A 529 -10.38 -17.96 -30.72
CA GLN A 529 -11.67 -17.55 -30.12
C GLN A 529 -11.58 -16.20 -29.41
N LEU A 530 -10.60 -16.03 -28.53
CA LEU A 530 -10.28 -14.75 -27.90
C LEU A 530 -9.99 -13.65 -28.94
N ALA A 531 -9.27 -13.96 -30.02
CA ALA A 531 -8.99 -13.00 -31.08
C ALA A 531 -10.25 -12.51 -31.80
N VAL A 532 -11.16 -13.42 -32.18
CA VAL A 532 -12.47 -13.05 -32.76
C VAL A 532 -13.28 -12.19 -31.79
N ALA A 533 -13.34 -12.60 -30.52
CA ALA A 533 -14.05 -11.85 -29.49
C ALA A 533 -13.46 -10.46 -29.29
N SER A 534 -12.12 -10.34 -29.31
CA SER A 534 -11.39 -9.09 -29.18
C SER A 534 -11.63 -8.13 -30.35
N ALA A 535 -11.64 -8.64 -31.59
CA ALA A 535 -11.94 -7.83 -32.77
C ALA A 535 -13.36 -7.25 -32.72
N ARG A 536 -14.36 -8.06 -32.36
CA ARG A 536 -15.74 -7.60 -32.17
C ARG A 536 -15.87 -6.61 -31.02
N HIS A 537 -15.18 -6.86 -29.91
CA HIS A 537 -15.16 -5.94 -28.77
C HIS A 537 -14.56 -4.59 -29.16
N LEU A 538 -13.47 -4.59 -29.94
CA LEU A 538 -12.86 -3.39 -30.49
C LEU A 538 -13.85 -2.62 -31.38
N GLN A 539 -14.52 -3.31 -32.31
CA GLN A 539 -15.54 -2.72 -33.16
C GLN A 539 -16.64 -2.01 -32.35
N THR A 540 -17.15 -2.66 -31.29
CA THR A 540 -18.23 -2.08 -30.46
C THR A 540 -17.84 -0.83 -29.67
N ILE A 541 -16.54 -0.52 -29.55
CA ILE A 541 -16.03 0.58 -28.69
C ILE A 541 -15.37 1.70 -29.50
N ILE A 542 -14.93 1.42 -30.74
CA ILE A 542 -14.32 2.43 -31.63
C ILE A 542 -15.37 3.42 -32.20
N ILE A 543 -16.68 3.12 -32.15
CA ILE A 543 -17.78 4.04 -32.56
C ILE A 543 -18.65 4.51 -31.35
N PRO A 544 -19.06 5.79 -31.28
CA PRO A 544 -18.63 6.78 -30.28
C PRO A 544 -19.15 6.57 -28.84
N GLY A 545 -18.28 6.74 -27.84
CA GLY A 545 -18.63 6.64 -26.41
C GLY A 545 -17.46 6.49 -25.42
N GLY A 546 -16.22 6.37 -25.90
CA GLY A 546 -14.99 6.68 -25.14
C GLY A 546 -14.56 5.66 -24.08
N ARG A 547 -13.98 4.53 -24.49
CA ARG A 547 -13.18 3.67 -23.59
C ARG A 547 -11.77 3.34 -24.06
N PHE A 548 -11.48 3.37 -25.37
CA PHE A 548 -10.10 3.20 -25.88
C PHE A 548 -9.33 4.52 -25.79
N ARG A 549 -8.09 4.47 -25.27
CA ARG A 549 -7.29 5.65 -24.96
C ARG A 549 -6.43 6.18 -26.11
N SER A 550 -6.11 5.35 -27.10
CA SER A 550 -5.19 5.72 -28.19
C SER A 550 -5.38 4.85 -29.44
N ALA A 551 -5.21 5.46 -30.61
CA ALA A 551 -5.19 4.76 -31.91
C ALA A 551 -4.14 3.65 -31.98
N SER A 552 -2.94 3.88 -31.42
CA SER A 552 -1.86 2.89 -31.38
C SER A 552 -2.27 1.59 -30.67
N THR A 553 -3.03 1.70 -29.57
CA THR A 553 -3.47 0.54 -28.78
C THR A 553 -4.54 -0.26 -29.54
N ALA A 554 -5.46 0.43 -30.22
CA ALA A 554 -6.48 -0.19 -31.05
C ALA A 554 -5.86 -0.96 -32.24
N VAL A 555 -4.89 -0.34 -32.92
CA VAL A 555 -4.12 -0.97 -34.00
C VAL A 555 -3.42 -2.23 -33.51
N GLU A 556 -2.79 -2.18 -32.34
CA GLU A 556 -2.09 -3.33 -31.80
C GLU A 556 -3.02 -4.50 -31.43
N VAL A 557 -4.19 -4.22 -30.86
CA VAL A 557 -5.20 -5.25 -30.57
C VAL A 557 -5.64 -5.95 -31.86
N LEU A 558 -6.02 -5.18 -32.90
CA LEU A 558 -6.46 -5.79 -34.16
C LEU A 558 -5.33 -6.51 -34.89
N TYR A 559 -4.09 -6.03 -34.76
CA TYR A 559 -2.90 -6.72 -35.27
C TYR A 559 -2.72 -8.11 -34.63
N HIS A 560 -2.88 -8.22 -33.32
CA HIS A 560 -2.84 -9.53 -32.65
C HIS A 560 -3.97 -10.45 -33.14
N CYS A 561 -5.14 -9.91 -33.45
CA CYS A 561 -6.25 -10.67 -34.02
C CYS A 561 -5.94 -11.15 -35.44
N ALA A 562 -5.44 -10.27 -36.30
CA ALA A 562 -5.03 -10.58 -37.67
C ALA A 562 -3.95 -11.68 -37.70
N ARG A 563 -3.00 -11.65 -36.76
CA ARG A 563 -1.98 -12.69 -36.62
C ARG A 563 -2.51 -14.07 -36.26
N GLN A 564 -3.72 -14.17 -35.74
CA GLN A 564 -4.42 -15.45 -35.51
C GLN A 564 -5.27 -15.87 -36.71
N GLY A 565 -5.24 -15.12 -37.83
CA GLY A 565 -6.05 -15.38 -39.01
C GLY A 565 -7.51 -14.97 -38.86
N VAL A 566 -7.81 -14.01 -37.98
CA VAL A 566 -9.17 -13.46 -37.85
C VAL A 566 -9.43 -12.49 -38.99
N GLU A 567 -10.44 -12.78 -39.80
CA GLU A 567 -10.93 -11.93 -40.88
C GLU A 567 -12.20 -11.21 -40.42
N ASP A 568 -12.09 -9.94 -40.02
CA ASP A 568 -13.24 -9.09 -39.68
C ASP A 568 -13.16 -7.76 -40.46
N PRO A 569 -13.68 -7.74 -41.72
CA PRO A 569 -13.58 -6.57 -42.58
C PRO A 569 -14.28 -5.33 -42.03
N ALA A 570 -15.29 -5.50 -41.17
CA ALA A 570 -16.03 -4.40 -40.58
C ALA A 570 -15.21 -3.74 -39.46
N ALA A 571 -14.64 -4.55 -38.56
CA ALA A 571 -13.72 -4.05 -37.53
C ALA A 571 -12.49 -3.35 -38.14
N ALA A 572 -11.93 -3.90 -39.23
CA ALA A 572 -10.83 -3.25 -39.95
C ALA A 572 -11.23 -1.91 -40.57
N GLU A 573 -12.40 -1.81 -41.20
CA GLU A 573 -12.83 -0.57 -41.83
C GLU A 573 -13.03 0.55 -40.80
N GLU A 574 -13.63 0.23 -39.66
CA GLU A 574 -13.81 1.18 -38.57
C GLU A 574 -12.48 1.59 -37.95
N LEU A 575 -11.56 0.64 -37.74
CA LEU A 575 -10.21 0.94 -37.27
C LEU A 575 -9.46 1.83 -38.27
N LEU A 576 -9.53 1.56 -39.57
CA LEU A 576 -8.85 2.37 -40.59
C LEU A 576 -9.39 3.80 -40.60
N LYS A 577 -10.71 3.99 -40.50
CA LYS A 577 -11.30 5.34 -40.34
C LYS A 577 -10.80 6.02 -39.07
N PHE A 578 -10.78 5.31 -37.95
CA PHE A 578 -10.32 5.82 -36.66
C PHE A 578 -8.82 6.21 -36.70
N ALA A 579 -7.96 5.31 -37.18
CA ALA A 579 -6.53 5.53 -37.35
C ALA A 579 -6.23 6.67 -38.33
N GLY A 580 -6.99 6.79 -39.43
CA GLY A 580 -6.89 7.89 -40.38
C GLY A 580 -7.21 9.26 -39.77
N SER A 581 -8.09 9.32 -38.76
CA SER A 581 -8.35 10.55 -38.00
C SER A 581 -7.33 10.85 -36.90
N HIS A 582 -6.44 9.91 -36.58
CA HIS A 582 -5.42 10.00 -35.52
C HIS A 582 -4.02 9.64 -36.03
N VAL A 583 -3.70 9.95 -37.30
CA VAL A 583 -2.42 9.57 -37.93
C VAL A 583 -1.22 10.10 -37.15
N GLU A 584 -1.34 11.30 -36.57
CA GLU A 584 -0.31 11.93 -35.75
C GLU A 584 0.02 11.15 -34.45
N GLU A 585 -0.87 10.24 -34.00
CA GLU A 585 -0.63 9.36 -32.84
C GLU A 585 0.08 8.04 -33.22
N LEU A 586 0.17 7.72 -34.52
CA LEU A 586 0.66 6.43 -34.99
C LEU A 586 2.19 6.45 -35.08
N ARG A 587 2.81 5.40 -34.53
CA ARG A 587 4.25 5.18 -34.64
C ARG A 587 4.58 4.35 -35.88
N PRO A 588 5.83 4.33 -36.36
CA PRO A 588 6.22 3.47 -37.49
C PRO A 588 5.89 1.99 -37.30
N VAL A 589 5.97 1.49 -36.06
CA VAL A 589 5.54 0.13 -35.72
C VAL A 589 4.04 -0.07 -35.93
N ASP A 590 3.21 0.95 -35.69
CA ASP A 590 1.77 0.90 -35.91
C ASP A 590 1.43 0.94 -37.41
N ALA A 591 2.19 1.69 -38.20
CA ALA A 591 2.11 1.66 -39.67
C ALA A 591 2.41 0.24 -40.20
N ALA A 592 3.47 -0.41 -39.71
CA ALA A 592 3.80 -1.78 -40.06
C ALA A 592 2.69 -2.78 -39.68
N ARG A 593 2.07 -2.60 -38.51
CA ARG A 593 0.92 -3.41 -38.06
C ARG A 593 -0.31 -3.22 -38.94
N LEU A 594 -0.59 -1.98 -39.37
CA LEU A 594 -1.69 -1.68 -40.28
C LEU A 594 -1.54 -2.40 -41.63
N LEU A 595 -0.32 -2.56 -42.15
CA LEU A 595 -0.08 -3.34 -43.37
C LEU A 595 -0.46 -4.82 -43.20
N VAL A 596 -0.12 -5.41 -42.05
CA VAL A 596 -0.50 -6.79 -41.73
C VAL A 596 -2.03 -6.91 -41.62
N ILE A 597 -2.69 -5.97 -40.95
CA ILE A 597 -4.15 -5.94 -40.83
C ILE A 597 -4.79 -5.82 -42.21
N GLY A 598 -4.32 -4.89 -43.05
CA GLY A 598 -4.82 -4.68 -44.41
C GLY A 598 -4.68 -5.93 -45.28
N GLN A 599 -3.54 -6.61 -45.20
CA GLN A 599 -3.29 -7.86 -45.92
C GLN A 599 -4.22 -9.00 -45.48
N VAL A 600 -4.33 -9.25 -44.17
CA VAL A 600 -5.14 -10.36 -43.64
C VAL A 600 -6.63 -10.12 -43.83
N MET A 601 -7.09 -8.87 -43.65
CA MET A 601 -8.52 -8.53 -43.71
C MET A 601 -8.98 -8.05 -45.09
N ASN A 602 -8.12 -8.21 -46.11
CA ASN A 602 -8.35 -7.83 -47.50
C ASN A 602 -8.85 -6.37 -47.67
N LYS A 603 -8.16 -5.43 -47.04
CA LYS A 603 -8.41 -3.99 -47.17
C LYS A 603 -7.25 -3.33 -47.91
N GLN A 604 -7.60 -2.51 -48.89
CA GLN A 604 -6.67 -1.63 -49.61
C GLN A 604 -7.31 -0.25 -49.64
N ASP A 605 -6.72 0.70 -48.91
CA ASP A 605 -7.21 2.07 -48.77
C ASP A 605 -6.01 3.02 -48.85
N ALA A 606 -6.26 4.29 -49.19
CA ALA A 606 -5.25 5.34 -49.29
C ALA A 606 -4.43 5.48 -48.01
N LEU A 607 -5.04 5.23 -46.84
CA LEU A 607 -4.32 5.20 -45.56
C LEU A 607 -3.23 4.12 -45.56
N LEU A 608 -3.52 2.91 -46.04
CA LEU A 608 -2.54 1.82 -46.05
C LEU A 608 -1.38 2.13 -46.99
N THR A 609 -1.64 2.74 -48.15
CA THR A 609 -0.60 3.21 -49.06
C THR A 609 0.27 4.29 -48.40
N SER A 610 -0.33 5.24 -47.67
CA SER A 610 0.43 6.23 -46.90
C SER A 610 1.28 5.57 -45.79
N MET A 611 0.75 4.54 -45.11
CA MET A 611 1.49 3.79 -44.10
C MET A 611 2.66 2.99 -44.69
N GLU A 612 2.57 2.50 -45.94
CA GLU A 612 3.71 1.88 -46.65
C GLU A 612 4.89 2.86 -46.74
N GLU A 613 4.65 4.12 -47.10
CA GLU A 613 5.70 5.15 -47.15
C GLU A 613 6.29 5.45 -45.76
N VAL A 614 5.45 5.49 -44.72
CA VAL A 614 5.90 5.70 -43.34
C VAL A 614 6.84 4.58 -42.91
N VAL A 615 6.50 3.32 -43.23
CA VAL A 615 7.34 2.16 -42.92
C VAL A 615 8.67 2.24 -43.68
N LEU A 616 8.65 2.54 -44.97
CA LEU A 616 9.87 2.67 -45.79
C LEU A 616 10.84 3.72 -45.20
N ARG A 617 10.33 4.91 -44.84
CA ARG A 617 11.14 6.01 -44.30
C ARG A 617 11.73 5.72 -42.92
N ASN A 618 11.08 4.85 -42.14
CA ASN A 618 11.41 4.59 -40.74
C ASN A 618 11.75 3.11 -40.47
N THR A 619 12.25 2.40 -41.48
CA THR A 619 12.51 0.95 -41.41
C THR A 619 13.44 0.59 -40.23
N GLU A 620 14.41 1.46 -39.92
CA GLU A 620 15.36 1.26 -38.81
C GLU A 620 14.70 1.24 -37.42
N GLU A 621 13.53 1.88 -37.26
CA GLU A 621 12.82 1.93 -35.97
C GLU A 621 12.03 0.66 -35.65
N LEU A 622 11.93 -0.28 -36.60
CA LEU A 622 11.16 -1.50 -36.42
C LEU A 622 11.95 -2.55 -35.63
N ASN A 623 11.25 -3.16 -34.66
CA ASN A 623 11.76 -4.35 -33.99
C ASN A 623 11.62 -5.61 -34.87
N LYS A 624 12.40 -6.65 -34.57
CA LYS A 624 12.45 -7.92 -35.31
C LYS A 624 11.06 -8.50 -35.61
N SER A 625 10.22 -8.64 -34.58
CA SER A 625 8.88 -9.23 -34.70
C SER A 625 7.95 -8.44 -35.65
N SER A 626 8.00 -7.11 -35.59
CA SER A 626 7.16 -6.24 -36.44
C SER A 626 7.69 -6.22 -37.87
N ALA A 627 9.01 -6.18 -38.05
CA ALA A 627 9.65 -6.25 -39.37
C ALA A 627 9.37 -7.59 -40.07
N GLU A 628 9.48 -8.72 -39.36
CA GLU A 628 9.15 -10.05 -39.91
C GLU A 628 7.67 -10.16 -40.33
N ALA A 629 6.75 -9.65 -39.52
CA ALA A 629 5.33 -9.70 -39.83
C ALA A 629 4.97 -8.78 -41.02
N ALA A 630 5.55 -7.58 -41.06
CA ALA A 630 5.40 -6.66 -42.19
C ALA A 630 6.02 -7.23 -43.47
N LEU A 631 7.17 -7.91 -43.39
CA LEU A 631 7.84 -8.50 -44.54
C LEU A 631 6.96 -9.58 -45.19
N ARG A 632 6.40 -10.50 -44.38
CA ARG A 632 5.48 -11.53 -44.89
C ARG A 632 4.27 -10.92 -45.58
N SER A 633 3.73 -9.84 -45.01
CA SER A 633 2.57 -9.15 -45.58
C SER A 633 2.94 -8.40 -46.88
N ALA A 634 4.11 -7.76 -46.92
CA ALA A 634 4.63 -7.08 -48.10
C ALA A 634 4.88 -8.05 -49.26
N GLN A 635 5.40 -9.25 -48.97
CA GLN A 635 5.57 -10.33 -49.93
C GLN A 635 4.21 -10.79 -50.48
N ALA A 636 3.23 -11.02 -49.61
CA ALA A 636 1.88 -11.41 -50.01
C ALA A 636 1.16 -10.34 -50.86
N LEU A 637 1.42 -9.06 -50.57
CA LEU A 637 0.86 -7.92 -51.31
C LEU A 637 1.67 -7.53 -52.57
N GLY A 638 2.81 -8.18 -52.84
CA GLY A 638 3.66 -7.87 -54.00
C GLY A 638 4.38 -6.51 -53.93
N ARG A 639 4.69 -6.01 -52.73
CA ARG A 639 5.35 -4.71 -52.51
C ARG A 639 6.88 -4.82 -52.54
N SER A 640 7.46 -4.94 -53.73
CA SER A 640 8.89 -5.24 -53.93
C SER A 640 9.86 -4.29 -53.20
N GLU A 641 9.61 -2.98 -53.23
CA GLU A 641 10.45 -1.98 -52.54
C GLU A 641 10.43 -2.17 -51.02
N LEU A 642 9.24 -2.40 -50.45
CA LEU A 642 9.06 -2.64 -49.03
C LEU A 642 9.69 -3.97 -48.59
N VAL A 643 9.60 -5.01 -49.43
CA VAL A 643 10.26 -6.30 -49.19
C VAL A 643 11.78 -6.13 -49.12
N ALA A 644 12.38 -5.34 -50.01
CA ALA A 644 13.82 -5.08 -50.02
C ALA A 644 14.26 -4.34 -48.75
N ALA A 645 13.55 -3.27 -48.37
CA ALA A 645 13.84 -2.49 -47.17
C ALA A 645 13.75 -3.34 -45.89
N LEU A 646 12.66 -4.08 -45.71
CA LEU A 646 12.43 -4.89 -44.51
C LEU A 646 13.41 -6.08 -44.42
N SER A 647 13.77 -6.70 -45.55
CA SER A 647 14.77 -7.77 -45.57
C SER A 647 16.16 -7.24 -45.17
N SER A 648 16.53 -6.05 -45.65
CA SER A 648 17.77 -5.37 -45.25
C SER A 648 17.80 -5.09 -43.75
N ARG A 649 16.69 -4.60 -43.18
CA ARG A 649 16.60 -4.34 -41.73
C ARG A 649 16.74 -5.61 -40.90
N LEU A 650 16.11 -6.72 -41.31
CA LEU A 650 16.23 -7.98 -40.58
C LEU A 650 17.66 -8.52 -40.60
N ALA A 651 18.36 -8.41 -41.74
CA ALA A 651 19.78 -8.78 -41.83
C ALA A 651 20.67 -7.91 -40.93
N ALA A 652 20.37 -6.61 -40.83
CA ALA A 652 21.06 -5.69 -39.92
C ALA A 652 20.84 -6.07 -38.44
N ILE A 653 19.60 -6.38 -38.05
CA ILE A 653 19.27 -6.81 -36.68
C ILE A 653 20.01 -8.12 -36.31
N GLU A 654 20.15 -9.07 -37.23
CA GLU A 654 20.86 -10.33 -36.99
C GLU A 654 22.37 -10.13 -36.83
N THR A 655 22.95 -9.17 -37.55
CA THR A 655 24.37 -8.81 -37.41
C THR A 655 24.63 -8.03 -36.12
N GLU A 656 23.72 -7.14 -35.70
CA GLU A 656 23.77 -6.45 -34.41
C GLU A 656 23.66 -7.43 -33.23
N ALA A 657 22.76 -8.42 -33.31
CA ALA A 657 22.56 -9.42 -32.27
C ALA A 657 23.69 -10.45 -32.15
N GLY A 658 24.50 -10.63 -33.21
CA GLY A 658 25.71 -11.47 -33.18
C GLY A 658 26.95 -10.76 -32.63
N ALA A 659 26.90 -9.43 -32.48
CA ALA A 659 28.00 -8.60 -32.00
C ALA A 659 27.85 -8.16 -30.52
N ALA A 660 26.66 -8.36 -29.93
CA ALA A 660 26.34 -8.10 -28.52
C ALA A 660 26.24 -9.42 -27.75
#